data_AF-A0A1Z4R0P1-F1
#
_entry.id   AF-A0A1Z4R0P1-F1
#
_cell.length_a   1.000
_cell.length_b   1.000
_cell.length_c   1.000
_cell.angle_alpha   90.00
_cell.angle_beta   90.00
_cell.angle_gamma   90.00
#
_symmetry.space_group_name_H-M   'P 1'
#
loop_
_entity.id
_entity.type
_entity.pdbx_description
1 polymer ?
#
loop_
_entity_poly.entity_id
_entity_poly.type
_entity_poly.pdbx_seq_one_letter_code
_entity_poly.pdbx_strand_id
1 'polypeptide(L)'
;MSNDLRDPISATSPVPAAVGGDQTLTTFASSKNYTGSSIIVDPNVAIIGTSNLDGARVLIGGFVSAKDDLGISGQTGTTGTIGNINWSYDDTKGILSLDGSDTVANYQTVLRSVTYTNVDTANPGDARTITFSLGKLLSNPDNGHFYEFKSSVGISWTDADAAADNTDNKYFGRQGYLATITSQVEQDFIQQKLVGNGWIGASDSGEQTVWKWVTGPETGTIFWRGTGNGVPESGRYSNWQTGEPDNDTNEDYAHIIANPNAGTVGKWNDLPNSGTTGDFQPQGYIVEYGGLLGDNILTISGNVTINFGGASLNNPTTTPDFNNDGNPELLWRNYTESGGDSGKNSVWFLNYNAGGGANLFTLDNAKTKFITAAEAGWEIEGLFDVNQDGITDIFWRNYGTGADQGKNSVWIMKNDPTSGIDVDITKSGFLTTVADTDWELEGVNDVDKDGNANLLWRNYRTGENAIWEVVYNSNATNPAELFTLDSTETKFITTSPDTNWTIEGWSDMSGDGTPDIVWRNYNTGENVIWKLNAATKTAATNPYFDPATDDYSITTVADTDWEIEDVIDFDKDGIGDILWRKYGTKTDKGNNAIWVMNSGGDYNAAKTDFITPVPDTNWEMEGVADYTKDGTPDIVWRYYGTGADRGKNAIWGMQITGGKLAIDLAKTSFITPVTDLGWEVEGPSPNNDLPFE
;
A
#
# COMPACT_ATOMS: atom_id res chain seq x y z
N MET A 1 -51.41 -32.58 -38.23
CA MET A 1 -50.51 -32.82 -37.08
C MET A 1 -49.23 -33.41 -37.64
N SER A 2 -48.12 -32.68 -37.43
CA SER A 2 -46.70 -33.06 -37.54
C SER A 2 -46.27 -34.01 -38.68
N ASN A 3 -45.61 -33.40 -39.68
CA ASN A 3 -44.71 -33.97 -40.69
C ASN A 3 -43.31 -33.42 -40.36
N ASP A 4 -42.17 -34.00 -40.70
CA ASP A 4 -41.79 -35.25 -41.34
C ASP A 4 -40.25 -35.33 -41.18
N LEU A 5 -39.71 -36.54 -41.15
CA LEU A 5 -38.28 -36.85 -41.14
C LEU A 5 -37.82 -37.10 -42.57
N ARG A 6 -36.70 -36.47 -43.00
CA ARG A 6 -35.67 -37.07 -43.89
C ARG A 6 -34.45 -36.18 -44.11
N ASP A 7 -33.32 -36.69 -43.64
CA ASP A 7 -32.01 -36.81 -44.31
C ASP A 7 -31.05 -35.59 -44.48
N PRO A 8 -29.72 -35.83 -44.64
CA PRO A 8 -28.68 -35.29 -43.75
C PRO A 8 -27.59 -34.48 -44.49
N ILE A 9 -27.05 -33.42 -43.89
CA ILE A 9 -25.88 -32.72 -44.45
C ILE A 9 -24.97 -32.17 -43.33
N SER A 10 -23.69 -32.53 -43.46
CA SER A 10 -22.51 -31.98 -42.80
C SER A 10 -22.45 -30.44 -42.86
N ALA A 11 -22.15 -29.84 -41.72
CA ALA A 11 -21.30 -28.66 -41.49
C ALA A 11 -21.93 -27.86 -40.35
N THR A 12 -21.51 -28.12 -39.12
CA THR A 12 -21.52 -27.07 -38.10
C THR A 12 -20.30 -26.21 -38.41
N SER A 13 -20.53 -25.24 -39.28
CA SER A 13 -20.68 -23.81 -38.96
C SER A 13 -19.32 -23.18 -38.70
N PRO A 14 -19.02 -22.06 -39.38
CA PRO A 14 -17.77 -21.36 -39.18
C PRO A 14 -17.78 -20.95 -37.71
N VAL A 15 -16.78 -21.38 -36.95
CA VAL A 15 -16.34 -20.57 -35.82
C VAL A 15 -15.87 -19.28 -36.50
N PRO A 16 -16.58 -18.15 -36.36
CA PRO A 16 -15.93 -16.88 -36.63
C PRO A 16 -14.79 -16.84 -35.63
N ALA A 17 -13.56 -16.66 -36.13
CA ALA A 17 -12.40 -16.54 -35.28
C ALA A 17 -12.71 -15.56 -34.15
N ALA A 18 -12.57 -16.00 -32.90
CA ALA A 18 -12.59 -15.10 -31.76
C ALA A 18 -11.47 -14.08 -32.00
N VAL A 19 -11.84 -12.84 -32.32
CA VAL A 19 -10.88 -11.74 -32.36
C VAL A 19 -10.82 -11.21 -30.93
N GLY A 20 -9.72 -11.51 -30.24
CA GLY A 20 -9.28 -10.92 -28.97
C GLY A 20 -10.15 -11.26 -27.76
N GLY A 21 -9.72 -12.20 -26.92
CA GLY A 21 -10.47 -12.54 -25.70
C GLY A 21 -9.93 -13.72 -24.90
N ASP A 22 -8.77 -14.27 -25.24
CA ASP A 22 -8.08 -15.29 -24.44
C ASP A 22 -6.82 -14.74 -23.75
N GLN A 23 -6.60 -13.42 -23.83
CA GLN A 23 -5.41 -12.77 -23.29
C GLN A 23 -5.60 -12.38 -21.82
N THR A 24 -4.65 -12.76 -20.98
CA THR A 24 -4.52 -12.30 -19.59
C THR A 24 -3.11 -11.78 -19.38
N LEU A 25 -3.00 -10.61 -18.74
CA LEU A 25 -1.78 -9.96 -18.31
C LEU A 25 -1.61 -10.14 -16.80
N THR A 26 -0.39 -10.46 -16.39
CA THR A 26 0.02 -10.45 -14.98
C THR A 26 1.32 -9.70 -14.84
N THR A 27 1.33 -8.65 -14.02
CA THR A 27 2.55 -8.04 -13.49
C THR A 27 2.97 -8.77 -12.22
N PHE A 28 4.27 -8.88 -11.98
CA PHE A 28 4.83 -9.59 -10.83
C PHE A 28 5.56 -8.65 -9.88
N ALA A 29 5.93 -7.45 -10.33
CA ALA A 29 6.42 -6.40 -9.44
C ALA A 29 5.24 -5.56 -8.94
N SER A 30 5.03 -5.46 -7.63
CA SER A 30 4.10 -4.50 -7.02
C SER A 30 4.72 -3.09 -6.98
N SER A 31 6.03 -3.01 -6.71
CA SER A 31 6.79 -1.75 -6.68
C SER A 31 8.24 -1.89 -7.18
N LYS A 32 8.88 -0.75 -7.48
CA LYS A 32 10.29 -0.59 -7.83
C LYS A 32 10.84 0.73 -7.28
N ASN A 33 12.05 0.68 -6.75
CA ASN A 33 12.77 1.88 -6.33
C ASN A 33 13.60 2.45 -7.48
N TYR A 34 13.45 3.75 -7.74
CA TYR A 34 14.21 4.48 -8.76
C TYR A 34 15.32 5.30 -8.10
N THR A 35 16.57 4.92 -8.36
CA THR A 35 17.77 5.53 -7.77
C THR A 35 18.48 6.51 -8.72
N GLY A 36 17.76 7.10 -9.67
CA GLY A 36 18.32 8.08 -10.61
C GLY A 36 18.92 7.50 -11.90
N SER A 37 18.77 6.20 -12.16
CA SER A 37 19.16 5.56 -13.42
C SER A 37 17.97 4.81 -14.02
N SER A 38 17.90 4.74 -15.35
CA SER A 38 16.84 4.03 -16.06
C SER A 38 16.68 2.59 -15.56
N ILE A 39 15.45 2.21 -15.20
CA ILE A 39 15.11 0.87 -14.68
C ILE A 39 14.15 0.16 -15.61
N ILE A 40 14.24 -1.17 -15.69
CA ILE A 40 13.18 -1.99 -16.27
C ILE A 40 12.03 -2.06 -15.25
N VAL A 41 10.82 -1.71 -15.66
CA VAL A 41 9.66 -1.61 -14.77
C VAL A 41 9.26 -2.98 -14.22
N ASP A 42 9.03 -3.96 -15.10
CA ASP A 42 8.77 -5.34 -14.68
C ASP A 42 9.35 -6.33 -15.73
N PRO A 43 10.47 -7.01 -15.43
CA PRO A 43 11.08 -7.96 -16.36
C PRO A 43 10.32 -9.30 -16.44
N ASN A 44 9.30 -9.50 -15.61
CA ASN A 44 8.59 -10.78 -15.46
C ASN A 44 7.18 -10.78 -16.03
N VAL A 45 6.64 -9.64 -16.48
CA VAL A 45 5.31 -9.50 -17.12
C VAL A 45 4.94 -10.74 -17.92
N ALA A 46 3.85 -11.40 -17.56
CA ALA A 46 3.36 -12.58 -18.28
C ALA A 46 2.10 -12.23 -19.06
N ILE A 47 2.03 -12.71 -20.30
CA ILE A 47 0.82 -12.68 -21.10
C ILE A 47 0.46 -14.13 -21.45
N ILE A 48 -0.70 -14.56 -21.00
CA ILE A 48 -1.28 -15.87 -21.36
C ILE A 48 -2.28 -15.62 -22.47
N GLY A 49 -2.23 -16.40 -23.55
CA GLY A 49 -3.14 -16.30 -24.69
C GLY A 49 -2.51 -16.85 -25.96
N THR A 50 -3.34 -17.16 -26.95
CA THR A 50 -2.92 -17.77 -28.23
C THR A 50 -3.15 -16.87 -29.43
N SER A 51 -4.12 -15.95 -29.35
CA SER A 51 -4.40 -15.01 -30.44
C SER A 51 -3.39 -13.86 -30.45
N ASN A 52 -3.02 -13.38 -31.64
CA ASN A 52 -2.16 -12.21 -31.78
C ASN A 52 -2.77 -10.99 -31.06
N LEU A 53 -1.91 -10.20 -30.44
CA LEU A 53 -2.25 -8.86 -29.94
C LEU A 53 -2.05 -7.85 -31.07
N ASP A 54 -2.84 -6.78 -31.08
CA ASP A 54 -2.73 -5.68 -32.04
C ASP A 54 -2.38 -4.34 -31.39
N GLY A 55 -2.27 -4.31 -30.06
CA GLY A 55 -1.91 -3.15 -29.28
C GLY A 55 -1.51 -3.47 -27.84
N ALA A 56 -0.79 -2.56 -27.20
CA ALA A 56 -0.67 -2.40 -25.76
C ALA A 56 -0.37 -0.93 -25.41
N ARG A 57 -0.66 -0.52 -24.18
CA ARG A 57 -0.34 0.80 -23.62
C ARG A 57 0.41 0.62 -22.30
N VAL A 58 1.40 1.47 -22.07
CA VAL A 58 2.01 1.66 -20.76
C VAL A 58 1.95 3.13 -20.40
N LEU A 59 1.39 3.45 -19.24
CA LEU A 59 1.13 4.83 -18.84
C LEU A 59 1.70 5.11 -17.46
N ILE A 60 1.98 6.40 -17.20
CA ILE A 60 2.46 6.89 -15.92
C ILE A 60 1.29 7.58 -15.18
N GLY A 61 0.83 7.01 -14.08
CA GLY A 61 -0.02 7.65 -13.08
C GLY A 61 0.81 8.63 -12.23
N GLY A 62 0.26 9.82 -11.96
CA GLY A 62 1.00 10.91 -11.32
C GLY A 62 2.03 11.59 -12.23
N PHE A 63 1.91 11.42 -13.56
CA PHE A 63 2.86 11.91 -14.56
C PHE A 63 3.21 13.40 -14.42
N VAL A 64 4.51 13.71 -14.45
CA VAL A 64 5.07 15.05 -14.47
C VAL A 64 5.81 15.27 -15.78
N SER A 65 5.20 16.11 -16.64
CA SER A 65 5.75 16.44 -17.96
C SER A 65 7.15 17.05 -17.86
N ALA A 66 8.01 16.70 -18.83
CA ALA A 66 9.44 17.04 -18.89
C ALA A 66 10.32 16.46 -17.77
N LYS A 67 9.77 15.65 -16.86
CA LYS A 67 10.54 14.90 -15.85
C LYS A 67 10.53 13.40 -16.12
N ASP A 68 9.35 12.84 -16.38
CA ASP A 68 9.19 11.40 -16.48
C ASP A 68 9.22 10.91 -17.93
N ASP A 69 9.89 9.78 -18.17
CA ASP A 69 10.03 9.16 -19.48
C ASP A 69 9.82 7.64 -19.41
N LEU A 70 9.02 7.11 -20.33
CA LEU A 70 8.98 5.68 -20.64
C LEU A 70 9.79 5.38 -21.90
N GLY A 71 10.45 4.23 -21.90
CA GLY A 71 11.25 3.77 -23.04
C GLY A 71 11.22 2.26 -23.20
N ILE A 72 12.02 1.76 -24.14
CA ILE A 72 12.24 0.34 -24.35
C ILE A 72 13.74 0.07 -24.27
N SER A 73 14.13 -0.90 -23.44
CA SER A 73 15.52 -1.26 -23.21
C SER A 73 16.25 -1.60 -24.52
N GLY A 74 17.39 -0.95 -24.74
CA GLY A 74 18.19 -1.09 -25.97
C GLY A 74 17.68 -0.27 -27.18
N GLN A 75 16.61 0.50 -27.04
CA GLN A 75 16.15 1.47 -28.04
C GLN A 75 16.47 2.91 -27.62
N THR A 76 16.52 3.83 -28.58
CA THR A 76 16.77 5.27 -28.35
C THR A 76 15.75 6.13 -29.08
N GLY A 77 15.35 7.25 -28.48
CA GLY A 77 14.35 8.18 -29.04
C GLY A 77 12.94 7.91 -28.51
N THR A 78 11.93 8.51 -29.15
CA THR A 78 10.51 8.39 -28.75
C THR A 78 9.69 7.52 -29.70
N THR A 79 10.28 6.95 -30.76
CA THR A 79 9.58 6.04 -31.69
C THR A 79 10.52 4.96 -32.22
N GLY A 80 9.96 3.81 -32.62
CA GLY A 80 10.71 2.75 -33.29
C GLY A 80 9.85 1.51 -33.61
N THR A 81 10.50 0.42 -34.02
CA THR A 81 9.83 -0.83 -34.39
C THR A 81 10.58 -2.04 -33.84
N ILE A 82 9.87 -2.98 -33.19
CA ILE A 82 10.40 -4.27 -32.72
C ILE A 82 9.51 -5.39 -33.27
N GLY A 83 10.02 -6.16 -34.23
CA GLY A 83 9.18 -7.11 -34.97
C GLY A 83 8.12 -6.36 -35.80
N ASN A 84 6.84 -6.70 -35.62
CA ASN A 84 5.72 -5.98 -36.24
C ASN A 84 5.08 -4.93 -35.31
N ILE A 85 5.68 -4.68 -34.14
CA ILE A 85 5.19 -3.73 -33.13
C ILE A 85 5.88 -2.38 -33.36
N ASN A 86 5.12 -1.38 -33.75
CA ASN A 86 5.56 0.01 -33.76
C ASN A 86 5.32 0.61 -32.38
N TRP A 87 6.34 1.24 -31.80
CA TRP A 87 6.22 1.89 -30.51
C TRP A 87 6.42 3.40 -30.64
N SER A 88 5.69 4.15 -29.80
CA SER A 88 5.82 5.60 -29.69
C SER A 88 5.51 6.08 -28.27
N TYR A 89 6.33 6.97 -27.73
CA TYR A 89 6.10 7.62 -26.44
C TYR A 89 5.62 9.07 -26.64
N ASP A 90 4.51 9.43 -25.98
CA ASP A 90 3.98 10.80 -25.89
C ASP A 90 4.45 11.42 -24.57
N ASP A 91 5.50 12.24 -24.64
CA ASP A 91 6.15 12.94 -23.51
C ASP A 91 5.34 14.11 -22.94
N THR A 92 4.19 14.42 -23.54
CA THR A 92 3.23 15.39 -23.00
C THR A 92 2.14 14.72 -22.17
N LYS A 93 1.98 13.39 -22.30
CA LYS A 93 0.91 12.62 -21.65
C LYS A 93 1.40 11.44 -20.82
N GLY A 94 2.68 11.08 -20.90
CA GLY A 94 3.23 9.95 -20.16
C GLY A 94 2.73 8.59 -20.66
N ILE A 95 2.48 8.46 -21.97
CA ILE A 95 1.91 7.24 -22.57
C ILE A 95 2.86 6.65 -23.60
N LEU A 96 3.29 5.41 -23.38
CA LEU A 96 3.95 4.55 -24.35
C LEU A 96 2.90 3.71 -25.08
N SER A 97 2.79 3.91 -26.39
CA SER A 97 1.90 3.15 -27.28
C SER A 97 2.70 2.08 -28.03
N LEU A 98 2.17 0.86 -28.05
CA LEU A 98 2.68 -0.28 -28.81
C LEU A 98 1.57 -0.71 -29.78
N ASP A 99 1.73 -0.51 -31.08
CA ASP A 99 0.71 -0.79 -32.10
C ASP A 99 1.23 -1.72 -33.20
N GLY A 100 0.43 -2.70 -33.60
CA GLY A 100 0.75 -3.63 -34.68
C GLY A 100 0.38 -5.06 -34.34
N SER A 101 -0.06 -5.85 -35.33
CA SER A 101 -0.43 -7.23 -35.06
C SER A 101 0.80 -8.13 -34.94
N ASP A 102 1.00 -8.72 -33.75
CA ASP A 102 2.09 -9.65 -33.48
C ASP A 102 1.69 -10.71 -32.44
N THR A 103 2.54 -11.72 -32.27
CA THR A 103 2.34 -12.81 -31.34
C THR A 103 2.36 -12.34 -29.89
N VAL A 104 1.62 -13.04 -29.02
CA VAL A 104 1.63 -12.84 -27.56
C VAL A 104 3.05 -12.89 -26.99
N ALA A 105 3.87 -13.84 -27.47
CA ALA A 105 5.25 -13.98 -27.05
C ALA A 105 6.10 -12.73 -27.36
N ASN A 106 5.93 -12.12 -28.55
CA ASN A 106 6.67 -10.91 -28.90
C ASN A 106 6.22 -9.71 -28.06
N TYR A 107 4.90 -9.53 -27.88
CA TYR A 107 4.37 -8.49 -27.00
C TYR A 107 4.88 -8.66 -25.55
N GLN A 108 4.90 -9.88 -25.03
CA GLN A 108 5.44 -10.15 -23.70
C GLN A 108 6.92 -9.76 -23.61
N THR A 109 7.73 -10.09 -24.61
CA THR A 109 9.15 -9.67 -24.65
C THR A 109 9.29 -8.15 -24.66
N VAL A 110 8.48 -7.44 -25.44
CA VAL A 110 8.53 -5.97 -25.50
C VAL A 110 8.09 -5.35 -24.16
N LEU A 111 6.98 -5.80 -23.56
CA LEU A 111 6.51 -5.28 -22.27
C LEU A 111 7.53 -5.51 -21.15
N ARG A 112 8.20 -6.66 -21.11
CA ARG A 112 9.30 -6.96 -20.17
C ARG A 112 10.53 -6.07 -20.32
N SER A 113 10.63 -5.35 -21.43
CA SER A 113 11.73 -4.43 -21.72
C SER A 113 11.37 -2.96 -21.53
N VAL A 114 10.15 -2.66 -21.09
CA VAL A 114 9.73 -1.27 -20.83
C VAL A 114 10.53 -0.70 -19.67
N THR A 115 11.10 0.47 -19.90
CA THR A 115 11.94 1.18 -18.93
C THR A 115 11.27 2.45 -18.45
N TYR A 116 11.54 2.82 -17.21
CA TYR A 116 11.18 4.09 -16.62
C TYR A 116 12.44 4.93 -16.34
N THR A 117 12.37 6.24 -16.60
CA THR A 117 13.41 7.22 -16.25
C THR A 117 12.77 8.50 -15.71
N ASN A 118 13.37 9.11 -14.68
CA ASN A 118 13.08 10.47 -14.23
C ASN A 118 14.36 11.32 -14.39
N VAL A 119 14.26 12.42 -15.14
CA VAL A 119 15.41 13.29 -15.45
C VAL A 119 15.75 14.28 -14.33
N ASP A 120 14.86 14.48 -13.34
CA ASP A 120 15.11 15.28 -12.14
C ASP A 120 15.48 14.37 -10.97
N THR A 121 16.71 13.89 -10.96
CA THR A 121 17.21 12.96 -9.93
C THR A 121 17.37 13.59 -8.55
N ALA A 122 17.25 14.92 -8.43
CA ALA A 122 17.39 15.64 -7.16
C ALA A 122 16.03 15.88 -6.49
N ASN A 123 14.97 16.12 -7.27
CA ASN A 123 13.61 16.33 -6.76
C ASN A 123 12.58 15.60 -7.65
N PRO A 124 12.56 14.27 -7.60
CA PRO A 124 11.75 13.47 -8.51
C PRO A 124 10.23 13.55 -8.26
N GLY A 125 9.81 14.05 -7.09
CA GLY A 125 8.41 14.24 -6.70
C GLY A 125 7.78 12.97 -6.10
N ASP A 126 6.45 12.92 -6.07
CA ASP A 126 5.66 11.80 -5.53
C ASP A 126 5.92 10.50 -6.31
N ALA A 127 5.53 9.33 -5.80
CA ALA A 127 5.63 8.07 -6.55
C ALA A 127 4.83 8.11 -7.87
N ARG A 128 5.19 7.25 -8.84
CA ARG A 128 4.39 7.03 -10.05
C ARG A 128 3.79 5.64 -10.05
N THR A 129 2.60 5.50 -10.61
CA THR A 129 2.03 4.18 -10.90
C THR A 129 2.19 3.87 -12.38
N ILE A 130 2.97 2.86 -12.73
CA ILE A 130 3.10 2.42 -14.13
C ILE A 130 2.06 1.36 -14.41
N THR A 131 1.08 1.69 -15.24
CA THR A 131 0.02 0.76 -15.63
C THR A 131 0.33 0.18 -17.01
N PHE A 132 0.53 -1.12 -17.06
CA PHE A 132 0.51 -1.91 -18.29
C PHE A 132 -0.94 -2.24 -18.64
N SER A 133 -1.31 -2.10 -19.90
CA SER A 133 -2.65 -2.42 -20.39
C SER A 133 -2.57 -3.04 -21.78
N LEU A 134 -3.24 -4.16 -22.00
CA LEU A 134 -3.32 -4.78 -23.33
C LEU A 134 -4.32 -4.05 -24.22
N GLY A 135 -4.01 -4.04 -25.52
CA GLY A 135 -4.77 -3.39 -26.57
C GLY A 135 -4.51 -1.89 -26.70
N LYS A 136 -5.37 -1.23 -27.47
CA LYS A 136 -5.16 0.16 -27.92
C LYS A 136 -5.81 1.20 -27.02
N LEU A 137 -6.78 0.77 -26.21
CA LEU A 137 -7.51 1.64 -25.29
C LEU A 137 -6.79 1.65 -23.94
N LEU A 138 -6.80 2.81 -23.30
CA LEU A 138 -6.37 2.94 -21.91
C LEU A 138 -7.52 2.48 -21.00
N SER A 139 -7.16 1.75 -19.95
CA SER A 139 -8.08 1.45 -18.84
C SER A 139 -8.25 2.70 -17.97
N ASN A 140 -9.46 2.94 -17.50
CA ASN A 140 -9.71 3.89 -16.42
C ASN A 140 -9.10 3.32 -15.13
N PRO A 141 -8.32 4.13 -14.37
CA PRO A 141 -7.64 3.67 -13.17
C PRO A 141 -8.57 3.31 -12.01
N ASP A 142 -9.78 3.88 -11.95
CA ASP A 142 -10.70 3.70 -10.82
C ASP A 142 -11.55 2.43 -10.94
N ASN A 143 -12.06 2.15 -12.15
CA ASN A 143 -12.98 1.04 -12.37
C ASN A 143 -12.42 -0.06 -13.30
N GLY A 144 -11.25 0.14 -13.91
CA GLY A 144 -10.66 -0.86 -14.81
C GLY A 144 -11.40 -0.99 -16.15
N HIS A 145 -12.34 -0.09 -16.46
CA HIS A 145 -13.12 -0.12 -17.70
C HIS A 145 -12.40 0.62 -18.84
N PHE A 146 -12.78 0.33 -20.08
CA PHE A 146 -12.20 0.95 -21.28
C PHE A 146 -13.20 1.85 -21.96
N TYR A 147 -12.74 2.97 -22.51
CA TYR A 147 -13.58 3.97 -23.14
C TYR A 147 -13.06 4.34 -24.51
N GLU A 148 -13.96 4.46 -25.48
CA GLU A 148 -13.67 4.81 -26.86
C GLU A 148 -14.72 5.80 -27.39
N PHE A 149 -14.27 6.89 -28.01
CA PHE A 149 -15.17 7.75 -28.76
C PHE A 149 -15.32 7.23 -30.20
N LYS A 150 -16.55 6.97 -30.62
CA LYS A 150 -16.87 6.55 -31.99
C LYS A 150 -17.52 7.68 -32.76
N SER A 151 -16.80 8.20 -33.75
CA SER A 151 -17.26 9.28 -34.60
C SER A 151 -18.41 8.83 -35.51
N SER A 152 -19.55 9.53 -35.42
CA SER A 152 -20.71 9.34 -36.27
C SER A 152 -21.56 10.62 -36.21
N VAL A 153 -21.28 11.55 -37.13
CA VAL A 153 -21.90 12.89 -37.10
C VAL A 153 -23.41 12.79 -37.34
N GLY A 154 -24.19 13.35 -36.42
CA GLY A 154 -25.66 13.38 -36.49
C GLY A 154 -26.34 12.05 -36.19
N ILE A 155 -25.63 11.09 -35.60
CA ILE A 155 -26.25 9.84 -35.13
C ILE A 155 -27.30 10.13 -34.06
N SER A 156 -28.43 9.42 -34.11
CA SER A 156 -29.44 9.50 -33.04
C SER A 156 -28.94 8.78 -31.78
N TRP A 157 -29.48 9.12 -30.61
CA TRP A 157 -29.11 8.41 -29.36
C TRP A 157 -29.46 6.92 -29.47
N THR A 158 -30.64 6.59 -30.00
CA THR A 158 -31.09 5.19 -30.18
C THR A 158 -30.15 4.40 -31.10
N ASP A 159 -29.69 5.01 -32.20
CA ASP A 159 -28.75 4.34 -33.11
C ASP A 159 -27.36 4.22 -32.49
N ALA A 160 -26.95 5.19 -31.67
CA ALA A 160 -25.70 5.16 -30.93
C ALA A 160 -25.70 4.05 -29.87
N ASP A 161 -26.80 3.89 -29.14
CA ASP A 161 -27.02 2.81 -28.17
C ASP A 161 -26.93 1.44 -28.85
N ALA A 162 -27.70 1.24 -29.92
CA ALA A 162 -27.66 0.00 -30.70
C ALA A 162 -26.30 -0.29 -31.34
N ALA A 163 -25.52 0.74 -31.71
CA ALA A 163 -24.18 0.58 -32.24
C ALA A 163 -23.14 0.27 -31.14
N ALA A 164 -23.32 0.83 -29.95
CA ALA A 164 -22.50 0.54 -28.78
C ALA A 164 -22.72 -0.91 -28.30
N ASP A 165 -23.98 -1.35 -28.18
CA ASP A 165 -24.39 -2.71 -27.76
C ASP A 165 -24.39 -3.75 -28.91
N ASN A 166 -23.71 -3.46 -30.02
CA ASN A 166 -23.60 -4.43 -31.10
C ASN A 166 -22.75 -5.64 -30.68
N THR A 167 -23.17 -6.87 -31.02
CA THR A 167 -22.44 -8.10 -30.66
C THR A 167 -21.02 -8.20 -31.21
N ASP A 168 -20.72 -7.46 -32.28
CA ASP A 168 -19.38 -7.35 -32.86
C ASP A 168 -18.55 -6.23 -32.21
N ASN A 169 -19.18 -5.37 -31.42
CA ASN A 169 -18.53 -4.30 -30.68
C ASN A 169 -18.01 -4.80 -29.34
N LYS A 170 -16.89 -5.50 -29.38
CA LYS A 170 -16.24 -6.07 -28.20
C LYS A 170 -14.81 -5.61 -28.05
N TYR A 171 -14.39 -5.49 -26.80
CA TYR A 171 -12.99 -5.24 -26.45
C TYR A 171 -12.50 -6.31 -25.48
N PHE A 172 -11.53 -7.13 -25.90
CA PHE A 172 -11.11 -8.34 -25.18
C PHE A 172 -12.28 -9.25 -24.78
N GLY A 173 -13.27 -9.39 -25.66
CA GLY A 173 -14.47 -10.19 -25.42
C GLY A 173 -15.53 -9.53 -24.52
N ARG A 174 -15.25 -8.37 -23.91
CA ARG A 174 -16.22 -7.58 -23.14
C ARG A 174 -17.15 -6.82 -24.07
N GLN A 175 -18.44 -6.83 -23.75
CA GLN A 175 -19.47 -6.18 -24.57
C GLN A 175 -19.44 -4.67 -24.37
N GLY A 176 -19.48 -3.90 -25.46
CA GLY A 176 -19.59 -2.44 -25.39
C GLY A 176 -21.01 -1.98 -25.07
N TYR A 177 -21.13 -0.81 -24.44
CA TYR A 177 -22.40 -0.09 -24.20
C TYR A 177 -22.14 1.42 -24.15
N LEU A 178 -23.18 2.27 -24.23
CA LEU A 178 -22.98 3.72 -24.06
C LEU A 178 -22.51 4.02 -22.64
N ALA A 179 -21.46 4.82 -22.52
CA ALA A 179 -20.78 5.03 -21.25
C ALA A 179 -21.69 5.59 -20.15
N THR A 180 -21.51 5.07 -18.96
CA THR A 180 -22.10 5.52 -17.70
C THR A 180 -21.03 6.27 -16.92
N ILE A 181 -21.35 7.42 -16.32
CA ILE A 181 -20.35 8.28 -15.65
C ILE A 181 -20.75 8.52 -14.20
N THR A 182 -20.11 7.79 -13.30
CA THR A 182 -20.45 7.65 -11.88
C THR A 182 -19.52 8.39 -10.94
N SER A 183 -18.41 8.94 -11.44
CA SER A 183 -17.43 9.70 -10.64
C SER A 183 -16.76 10.85 -11.41
N GLN A 184 -16.13 11.76 -10.68
CA GLN A 184 -15.34 12.86 -11.27
C GLN A 184 -14.11 12.35 -12.01
N VAL A 185 -13.46 11.30 -11.52
CA VAL A 185 -12.27 10.72 -12.16
C VAL A 185 -12.61 10.08 -13.49
N GLU A 186 -13.73 9.36 -13.55
CA GLU A 186 -14.25 8.77 -14.79
C GLU A 186 -14.64 9.84 -15.81
N GLN A 187 -15.28 10.92 -15.35
CA GLN A 187 -15.57 12.09 -16.16
C GLN A 187 -14.31 12.70 -16.79
N ASP A 188 -13.27 12.93 -15.99
CA ASP A 188 -12.01 13.52 -16.45
C ASP A 188 -11.29 12.59 -17.44
N PHE A 189 -11.36 11.27 -17.22
CA PHE A 189 -10.79 10.26 -18.11
C PHE A 189 -11.49 10.22 -19.48
N ILE A 190 -12.82 10.26 -19.50
CA ILE A 190 -13.62 10.29 -20.74
C ILE A 190 -13.38 11.58 -21.50
N GLN A 191 -13.30 12.72 -20.80
CA GLN A 191 -13.10 14.03 -21.42
C GLN A 191 -11.84 14.10 -22.29
N GLN A 192 -10.77 13.38 -21.90
CA GLN A 192 -9.53 13.30 -22.69
C GLN A 192 -9.68 12.55 -24.02
N LYS A 193 -10.75 11.76 -24.19
CA LYS A 193 -11.00 10.94 -25.38
C LYS A 193 -11.98 11.59 -26.36
N LEU A 194 -12.57 12.72 -25.97
CA LEU A 194 -13.55 13.40 -26.80
C LEU A 194 -12.87 14.01 -28.03
N VAL A 195 -13.39 13.69 -29.21
CA VAL A 195 -13.04 14.36 -30.46
C VAL A 195 -14.21 15.16 -31.04
N GLY A 196 -15.34 15.19 -30.32
CA GLY A 196 -16.55 15.94 -30.61
C GLY A 196 -17.64 15.65 -29.58
N ASN A 197 -18.79 16.35 -29.64
CA ASN A 197 -19.91 16.10 -28.71
C ASN A 197 -20.37 14.64 -28.84
N GLY A 198 -20.65 13.96 -27.74
CA GLY A 198 -20.90 12.52 -27.77
C GLY A 198 -22.01 12.05 -26.84
N TRP A 199 -22.86 11.15 -27.33
CA TRP A 199 -23.89 10.51 -26.51
C TRP A 199 -23.30 9.68 -25.37
N ILE A 200 -23.99 9.69 -24.23
CA ILE A 200 -23.73 8.85 -23.05
C ILE A 200 -25.03 8.12 -22.64
N GLY A 201 -24.90 7.14 -21.76
CA GLY A 201 -25.94 6.16 -21.40
C GLY A 201 -27.12 6.66 -20.56
N ALA A 202 -27.36 7.97 -20.47
CA ALA A 202 -28.38 8.54 -19.59
C ALA A 202 -29.62 9.04 -20.34
N SER A 203 -30.80 8.77 -19.77
CA SER A 203 -32.08 9.23 -20.31
C SER A 203 -33.15 9.40 -19.21
N ASP A 204 -34.06 10.37 -19.40
CA ASP A 204 -35.28 10.52 -18.59
C ASP A 204 -36.57 10.15 -19.37
N SER A 205 -36.46 9.61 -20.59
CA SER A 205 -37.59 9.24 -21.47
C SER A 205 -38.65 8.31 -20.85
N GLY A 206 -38.29 7.58 -19.77
CA GLY A 206 -39.22 6.72 -19.03
C GLY A 206 -39.99 7.43 -17.92
N GLU A 207 -39.49 8.55 -17.40
CA GLU A 207 -40.11 9.39 -16.38
C GLU A 207 -39.50 10.79 -16.44
N GLN A 208 -40.24 11.76 -16.98
CA GLN A 208 -39.74 13.12 -17.20
C GLN A 208 -39.13 13.71 -15.91
N THR A 209 -37.99 14.38 -16.05
CA THR A 209 -37.20 15.01 -14.99
C THR A 209 -36.52 14.02 -14.03
N VAL A 210 -36.62 12.71 -14.28
CA VAL A 210 -35.94 11.67 -13.50
C VAL A 210 -34.90 11.00 -14.38
N TRP A 211 -33.66 11.47 -14.25
CA TRP A 211 -32.54 11.03 -15.05
C TRP A 211 -31.91 9.78 -14.45
N LYS A 212 -31.78 8.76 -15.31
CA LYS A 212 -31.24 7.45 -14.97
C LYS A 212 -30.25 6.97 -16.01
N TRP A 213 -29.32 6.11 -15.59
CA TRP A 213 -28.56 5.28 -16.50
C TRP A 213 -29.50 4.23 -17.11
N VAL A 214 -29.50 4.11 -18.44
CA VAL A 214 -30.34 3.16 -19.18
C VAL A 214 -29.52 2.12 -19.96
N THR A 215 -28.20 2.24 -19.89
CA THR A 215 -27.22 1.32 -20.47
C THR A 215 -26.25 0.85 -19.39
N GLY A 216 -25.44 -0.15 -19.71
CA GLY A 216 -24.35 -0.60 -18.84
C GLY A 216 -24.78 -1.28 -17.54
N PRO A 217 -23.83 -1.59 -16.66
CA PRO A 217 -24.06 -2.20 -15.35
C PRO A 217 -24.99 -1.39 -14.44
N GLU A 218 -25.02 -0.07 -14.61
CA GLU A 218 -25.78 0.88 -13.82
C GLU A 218 -27.23 1.02 -14.28
N THR A 219 -27.64 0.29 -15.33
CA THR A 219 -28.99 0.34 -15.91
C THR A 219 -30.09 0.33 -14.83
N GLY A 220 -30.94 1.35 -14.86
CA GLY A 220 -32.04 1.55 -13.91
C GLY A 220 -31.69 2.44 -12.71
N THR A 221 -30.43 2.84 -12.56
CA THR A 221 -29.98 3.71 -11.46
C THR A 221 -30.31 5.17 -11.73
N ILE A 222 -31.10 5.78 -10.85
CA ILE A 222 -31.42 7.22 -10.87
C ILE A 222 -30.22 8.00 -10.29
N PHE A 223 -29.75 9.04 -10.97
CA PHE A 223 -28.66 9.89 -10.48
C PHE A 223 -29.04 11.35 -10.32
N TRP A 224 -30.12 11.82 -10.96
CA TRP A 224 -30.54 13.22 -10.89
C TRP A 224 -32.06 13.38 -10.95
N ARG A 225 -32.60 14.33 -10.19
CA ARG A 225 -34.02 14.70 -10.19
C ARG A 225 -34.22 16.20 -10.41
N GLY A 226 -35.08 16.55 -11.36
CA GLY A 226 -35.42 17.92 -11.71
C GLY A 226 -34.77 18.39 -13.00
N THR A 227 -35.01 19.66 -13.35
CA THR A 227 -34.40 20.33 -14.51
C THR A 227 -33.10 21.04 -14.10
N GLY A 228 -32.70 22.14 -14.74
CA GLY A 228 -31.48 22.92 -14.45
C GLY A 228 -31.23 23.36 -13.00
N ASN A 229 -32.25 23.31 -12.14
CA ASN A 229 -32.13 23.57 -10.69
C ASN A 229 -32.39 22.31 -9.85
N GLY A 230 -32.26 21.13 -10.46
CA GLY A 230 -32.45 19.83 -9.84
C GLY A 230 -31.39 19.50 -8.79
N VAL A 231 -31.49 18.30 -8.24
CA VAL A 231 -30.57 17.79 -7.23
C VAL A 231 -30.10 16.38 -7.57
N PRO A 232 -28.85 16.03 -7.25
CA PRO A 232 -28.40 14.66 -7.37
C PRO A 232 -29.14 13.73 -6.41
N GLU A 233 -29.53 12.54 -6.89
CA GLU A 233 -30.19 11.53 -6.07
C GLU A 233 -29.17 10.92 -5.10
N SER A 234 -29.41 11.05 -3.79
CA SER A 234 -28.54 10.49 -2.74
C SER A 234 -27.05 10.89 -2.87
N GLY A 235 -26.77 12.09 -3.40
CA GLY A 235 -25.40 12.58 -3.56
C GLY A 235 -24.60 11.90 -4.69
N ARG A 236 -25.26 11.15 -5.57
CA ARG A 236 -24.63 10.53 -6.75
C ARG A 236 -24.00 11.58 -7.66
N TYR A 237 -22.98 11.17 -8.41
CA TYR A 237 -22.28 12.05 -9.33
C TYR A 237 -23.20 12.55 -10.46
N SER A 238 -23.03 13.82 -10.83
CA SER A 238 -23.64 14.41 -12.02
C SER A 238 -22.78 15.56 -12.50
N ASN A 239 -22.68 15.75 -13.82
CA ASN A 239 -21.84 16.81 -14.40
C ASN A 239 -22.59 17.69 -15.40
N TRP A 240 -23.86 17.96 -15.14
CA TRP A 240 -24.68 18.87 -15.94
C TRP A 240 -24.05 20.26 -16.07
N GLN A 241 -24.19 20.85 -17.25
CA GLN A 241 -23.90 22.26 -17.46
C GLN A 241 -24.85 23.13 -16.64
N THR A 242 -24.41 24.32 -16.22
CA THR A 242 -25.27 25.28 -15.55
C THR A 242 -26.53 25.57 -16.37
N GLY A 243 -27.70 25.24 -15.83
CA GLY A 243 -28.98 25.39 -16.52
C GLY A 243 -29.55 24.08 -17.04
N GLU A 244 -28.74 23.01 -17.10
CA GLU A 244 -29.12 21.68 -17.60
C GLU A 244 -29.42 20.70 -16.46
N PRO A 245 -30.27 19.69 -16.67
CA PRO A 245 -31.03 19.44 -17.90
C PRO A 245 -32.23 20.39 -18.01
N ASP A 246 -32.46 21.04 -19.15
CA ASP A 246 -33.48 22.08 -19.28
C ASP A 246 -34.79 21.60 -19.93
N ASN A 247 -34.76 20.43 -20.58
CA ASN A 247 -35.86 19.83 -21.34
C ASN A 247 -36.44 20.78 -22.41
N ASP A 248 -35.64 21.64 -23.03
CA ASP A 248 -36.07 22.53 -24.11
C ASP A 248 -36.33 21.73 -25.39
N THR A 249 -37.60 21.36 -25.60
CA THR A 249 -38.11 20.57 -26.75
C THR A 249 -38.17 19.04 -26.60
N ASN A 250 -38.46 18.55 -25.39
CA ASN A 250 -38.59 17.10 -25.10
C ASN A 250 -37.25 16.39 -25.32
N GLU A 251 -36.27 16.83 -24.54
CA GLU A 251 -34.88 16.44 -24.62
C GLU A 251 -34.61 15.34 -23.60
N ASP A 252 -34.74 14.09 -24.04
CA ASP A 252 -34.76 12.97 -23.11
C ASP A 252 -33.42 12.22 -23.00
N TYR A 253 -32.33 12.71 -23.61
CA TYR A 253 -31.07 11.97 -23.77
C TYR A 253 -29.85 12.83 -23.52
N ALA A 254 -28.90 12.33 -22.73
CA ALA A 254 -27.72 13.07 -22.34
C ALA A 254 -26.56 12.91 -23.34
N HIS A 255 -25.83 14.00 -23.58
CA HIS A 255 -24.54 14.00 -24.26
C HIS A 255 -23.51 14.81 -23.50
N ILE A 256 -22.23 14.53 -23.75
CA ILE A 256 -21.10 15.31 -23.23
C ILE A 256 -20.69 16.38 -24.24
N ILE A 257 -20.50 17.61 -23.77
CA ILE A 257 -20.07 18.75 -24.56
C ILE A 257 -18.56 18.66 -24.80
N ALA A 258 -18.14 18.65 -26.07
CA ALA A 258 -16.73 18.78 -26.46
C ALA A 258 -16.46 20.03 -27.30
N ASN A 259 -17.49 20.65 -27.89
CA ASN A 259 -17.37 21.90 -28.62
C ASN A 259 -17.41 23.09 -27.64
N PRO A 260 -16.32 23.88 -27.49
CA PRO A 260 -16.28 25.01 -26.57
C PRO A 260 -17.25 26.15 -26.94
N ASN A 261 -17.78 26.18 -28.17
CA ASN A 261 -18.81 27.13 -28.57
C ASN A 261 -20.21 26.74 -28.06
N ALA A 262 -20.43 25.46 -27.74
CA ALA A 262 -21.70 24.95 -27.24
C ALA A 262 -21.83 25.17 -25.72
N GLY A 263 -20.72 25.06 -24.99
CA GLY A 263 -20.72 25.21 -23.55
C GLY A 263 -19.37 24.88 -22.93
N THR A 264 -19.40 24.61 -21.63
CA THR A 264 -18.22 24.18 -20.87
C THR A 264 -17.88 22.75 -21.28
N VAL A 265 -16.72 22.57 -21.93
CA VAL A 265 -16.21 21.26 -22.33
C VAL A 265 -16.17 20.30 -21.13
N GLY A 266 -16.69 19.09 -21.32
CA GLY A 266 -16.83 18.06 -20.30
C GLY A 266 -18.19 18.03 -19.61
N LYS A 267 -18.93 19.15 -19.59
CA LYS A 267 -20.27 19.19 -19.00
C LYS A 267 -21.30 18.47 -19.85
N TRP A 268 -22.40 18.05 -19.22
CA TRP A 268 -23.49 17.36 -19.88
C TRP A 268 -24.62 18.31 -20.25
N ASN A 269 -25.36 17.94 -21.28
CA ASN A 269 -26.56 18.63 -21.77
C ASN A 269 -27.55 17.55 -22.23
N ASP A 270 -28.83 17.85 -22.24
CA ASP A 270 -29.86 16.99 -22.79
C ASP A 270 -30.19 17.40 -24.23
N LEU A 271 -30.64 16.44 -25.05
CA LEU A 271 -31.08 16.67 -26.42
C LEU A 271 -32.21 15.70 -26.79
N PRO A 272 -33.02 15.99 -27.83
CA PRO A 272 -33.96 15.01 -28.37
C PRO A 272 -33.20 13.82 -28.96
N ASN A 273 -33.86 12.67 -29.14
CA ASN A 273 -33.23 11.46 -29.69
C ASN A 273 -32.47 11.71 -31.01
N SER A 274 -32.98 12.58 -31.89
CA SER A 274 -32.34 12.92 -33.16
C SER A 274 -31.09 13.82 -33.03
N GLY A 275 -30.78 14.29 -31.83
CA GLY A 275 -29.84 15.37 -31.59
C GLY A 275 -30.31 16.69 -32.18
N THR A 276 -29.34 17.55 -32.48
CA THR A 276 -29.55 18.89 -33.06
C THR A 276 -28.53 19.17 -34.17
N THR A 277 -28.60 20.36 -34.77
CA THR A 277 -27.61 20.91 -35.71
C THR A 277 -26.90 22.11 -35.09
N GLY A 278 -25.68 22.42 -35.54
CA GLY A 278 -24.91 23.55 -34.99
C GLY A 278 -23.99 23.11 -33.85
N ASP A 279 -23.75 23.99 -32.88
CA ASP A 279 -22.67 23.79 -31.91
C ASP A 279 -22.85 22.57 -30.99
N PHE A 280 -24.10 22.21 -30.67
CA PHE A 280 -24.47 21.02 -29.89
C PHE A 280 -24.67 19.75 -30.74
N GLN A 281 -24.43 19.78 -32.06
CA GLN A 281 -24.65 18.59 -32.89
C GLN A 281 -23.83 17.39 -32.38
N PRO A 282 -24.45 16.21 -32.16
CA PRO A 282 -23.72 14.99 -31.85
C PRO A 282 -22.71 14.67 -32.95
N GLN A 283 -21.44 14.52 -32.58
CA GLN A 283 -20.36 14.13 -33.48
C GLN A 283 -20.06 12.63 -33.38
N GLY A 284 -20.66 11.94 -32.41
CA GLY A 284 -20.44 10.52 -32.14
C GLY A 284 -21.04 10.09 -30.81
N TYR A 285 -20.45 9.05 -30.21
CA TYR A 285 -20.87 8.48 -28.94
C TYR A 285 -19.69 7.85 -28.21
N ILE A 286 -19.80 7.71 -26.89
CA ILE A 286 -18.77 7.12 -26.05
C ILE A 286 -19.20 5.69 -25.72
N VAL A 287 -18.37 4.74 -26.11
CA VAL A 287 -18.53 3.33 -25.75
C VAL A 287 -17.67 3.03 -24.53
N GLU A 288 -18.25 2.34 -23.56
CA GLU A 288 -17.58 1.77 -22.40
C GLU A 288 -17.58 0.24 -22.52
N TYR A 289 -16.49 -0.39 -22.06
CA TYR A 289 -16.33 -1.85 -22.02
C TYR A 289 -15.91 -2.28 -20.61
N GLY A 290 -16.79 -2.99 -19.87
CA GLY A 290 -16.54 -3.46 -18.51
C GLY A 290 -17.81 -3.68 -17.69
N GLY A 291 -17.70 -4.39 -16.57
CA GLY A 291 -18.75 -4.47 -15.55
C GLY A 291 -20.06 -5.22 -15.91
N LEU A 292 -20.29 -5.61 -17.16
CA LEU A 292 -21.54 -6.28 -17.54
C LEU A 292 -21.61 -7.72 -17.02
N LEU A 293 -22.82 -8.17 -16.65
CA LEU A 293 -23.06 -9.54 -16.21
C LEU A 293 -22.74 -10.53 -17.34
N GLY A 294 -21.70 -11.33 -17.17
CA GLY A 294 -21.23 -12.29 -18.17
C GLY A 294 -20.02 -11.83 -18.97
N ASP A 295 -19.48 -10.64 -18.71
CA ASP A 295 -18.15 -10.27 -19.18
C ASP A 295 -17.10 -11.25 -18.65
N ASN A 296 -16.16 -11.63 -19.52
CA ASN A 296 -15.03 -12.45 -19.10
C ASN A 296 -14.19 -11.65 -18.09
N ILE A 297 -13.92 -12.25 -16.92
CA ILE A 297 -12.97 -11.70 -15.94
C ILE A 297 -11.56 -11.97 -16.47
N LEU A 298 -11.12 -11.12 -17.39
CA LEU A 298 -9.75 -11.10 -17.88
C LEU A 298 -9.02 -9.93 -17.20
N THR A 299 -7.95 -10.25 -16.49
CA THR A 299 -6.98 -9.25 -16.04
C THR A 299 -6.15 -8.86 -17.26
N ILE A 300 -6.42 -7.69 -17.85
CA ILE A 300 -5.70 -7.19 -19.04
C ILE A 300 -4.91 -5.93 -18.75
N SER A 301 -4.86 -5.54 -17.47
CA SER A 301 -4.04 -4.47 -16.95
C SER A 301 -3.31 -4.93 -15.69
N GLY A 302 -2.14 -4.34 -15.42
CA GLY A 302 -1.35 -4.58 -14.23
C GLY A 302 -0.56 -3.34 -13.87
N ASN A 303 -0.39 -3.08 -12.58
CA ASN A 303 0.23 -1.87 -12.07
C ASN A 303 1.58 -2.21 -11.41
N VAL A 304 2.52 -1.27 -11.50
CA VAL A 304 3.80 -1.29 -10.80
C VAL A 304 4.09 0.11 -10.28
N THR A 305 4.27 0.28 -8.97
CA THR A 305 4.59 1.60 -8.39
C THR A 305 6.10 1.89 -8.48
N ILE A 306 6.49 3.05 -8.99
CA ILE A 306 7.86 3.56 -8.99
C ILE A 306 8.01 4.57 -7.86
N ASN A 307 8.81 4.21 -6.87
CA ASN A 307 9.15 5.08 -5.75
C ASN A 307 10.42 5.86 -6.10
N PHE A 308 10.46 7.15 -5.77
CA PHE A 308 11.62 7.98 -6.07
C PHE A 308 12.41 8.35 -4.82
N GLY A 309 13.74 8.22 -4.95
CA GLY A 309 14.62 8.30 -3.80
C GLY A 309 14.57 7.00 -3.01
N GLY A 310 15.62 6.73 -2.25
CA GLY A 310 15.57 5.75 -1.15
C GLY A 310 14.66 6.22 -0.01
N ALA A 311 13.55 6.89 -0.32
CA ALA A 311 12.41 6.88 0.55
C ALA A 311 11.76 5.52 0.29
N SER A 312 12.00 4.62 1.25
CA SER A 312 11.04 3.60 1.60
C SER A 312 9.63 4.13 1.32
N LEU A 313 8.73 3.29 0.79
CA LEU A 313 7.33 3.43 1.21
C LEU A 313 7.37 3.70 2.70
N ASN A 314 6.61 4.66 3.21
CA ASN A 314 6.40 4.81 4.64
C ASN A 314 5.80 3.47 5.15
N ASN A 315 6.66 2.46 5.33
CA ASN A 315 6.70 1.68 6.52
C ASN A 315 7.01 2.78 7.53
N PRO A 316 6.05 3.19 8.36
CA PRO A 316 6.38 4.11 9.41
C PRO A 316 7.59 3.52 10.11
N THR A 317 8.59 4.36 10.28
CA THR A 317 9.91 3.97 10.70
C THR A 317 9.83 3.36 12.11
N THR A 318 9.53 2.07 12.19
CA THR A 318 9.85 1.24 13.36
C THR A 318 11.35 1.16 13.56
N THR A 319 12.12 1.56 12.53
CA THR A 319 13.54 1.85 12.58
C THR A 319 13.79 3.30 13.06
N PRO A 320 14.07 3.54 14.35
CA PRO A 320 14.44 4.83 14.89
C PRO A 320 15.55 5.52 14.11
N ASP A 321 15.21 6.71 13.60
CA ASP A 321 16.14 7.68 13.03
C ASP A 321 15.93 8.99 13.79
N PHE A 322 16.68 9.15 14.88
CA PHE A 322 16.56 10.33 15.73
C PHE A 322 17.32 11.52 15.16
N ASN A 323 18.23 11.31 14.21
CA ASN A 323 19.08 12.37 13.66
C ASN A 323 18.76 12.76 12.20
N ASN A 324 17.82 12.06 11.55
CA ASN A 324 17.42 12.21 10.16
C ASN A 324 18.61 12.04 9.19
N ASP A 325 19.44 11.02 9.43
CA ASP A 325 20.56 10.65 8.56
C ASP A 325 20.34 9.33 7.81
N GLY A 326 19.14 8.76 7.94
CA GLY A 326 18.69 7.54 7.29
C GLY A 326 19.31 6.28 7.87
N ASN A 327 19.93 6.34 9.05
CA ASN A 327 20.53 5.18 9.72
C ASN A 327 19.87 4.91 11.05
N PRO A 328 19.69 3.64 11.41
CA PRO A 328 19.13 3.27 12.70
C PRO A 328 20.01 3.72 13.86
N GLU A 329 19.37 4.34 14.85
CA GLU A 329 19.91 4.51 16.18
C GLU A 329 19.41 3.41 17.14
N LEU A 330 20.17 3.17 18.21
CA LEU A 330 19.74 2.30 19.31
C LEU A 330 19.09 3.14 20.41
N LEU A 331 17.83 2.87 20.74
CA LEU A 331 17.16 3.45 21.90
C LEU A 331 17.34 2.54 23.11
N TRP A 332 17.61 3.12 24.27
CA TRP A 332 17.83 2.41 25.52
C TRP A 332 16.95 2.98 26.60
N ARG A 333 16.43 2.12 27.48
CA ARG A 333 15.73 2.49 28.71
C ARG A 333 16.27 1.70 29.90
N ASN A 334 16.33 2.33 31.07
CA ASN A 334 16.69 1.64 32.31
C ASN A 334 15.44 1.36 33.17
N TYR A 335 15.06 0.10 33.34
CA TYR A 335 13.88 -0.30 34.12
C TYR A 335 14.13 -0.62 35.59
N THR A 336 15.39 -0.61 36.05
CA THR A 336 15.66 -0.96 37.44
C THR A 336 15.01 0.04 38.40
N GLU A 337 14.02 -0.39 39.20
CA GLU A 337 13.30 0.47 40.16
C GLU A 337 14.16 0.98 41.34
N SER A 338 15.39 0.47 41.49
CA SER A 338 16.32 0.84 42.56
C SER A 338 17.75 1.03 42.03
N GLY A 339 18.04 2.23 41.51
CA GLY A 339 19.35 2.57 40.98
C GLY A 339 19.50 4.07 40.67
N GLY A 340 20.73 4.54 40.49
CA GLY A 340 21.00 5.93 40.10
C GLY A 340 20.62 6.26 38.65
N ASP A 341 20.38 5.23 37.83
CA ASP A 341 20.03 5.30 36.42
C ASP A 341 18.59 4.88 36.12
N SER A 342 17.81 4.49 37.14
CA SER A 342 16.39 4.12 37.04
C SER A 342 15.56 5.11 36.23
N GLY A 343 14.80 4.61 35.25
CA GLY A 343 13.90 5.37 34.40
C GLY A 343 14.58 6.30 33.40
N LYS A 344 15.92 6.29 33.30
CA LYS A 344 16.64 7.08 32.29
C LYS A 344 16.56 6.42 30.92
N ASN A 345 16.68 7.25 29.89
CA ASN A 345 16.74 6.80 28.50
C ASN A 345 18.03 7.27 27.84
N SER A 346 18.49 6.56 26.82
CA SER A 346 19.63 6.99 26.00
C SER A 346 19.46 6.62 24.54
N VAL A 347 19.88 7.51 23.64
CA VAL A 347 19.94 7.25 22.20
C VAL A 347 21.39 7.10 21.79
N TRP A 348 21.74 5.95 21.23
CA TRP A 348 23.08 5.56 20.82
C TRP A 348 23.24 5.68 19.31
N PHE A 349 24.25 6.46 18.92
CA PHE A 349 24.64 6.65 17.52
C PHE A 349 25.72 5.66 17.13
N LEU A 350 25.42 4.79 16.18
CA LEU A 350 26.37 3.81 15.69
C LEU A 350 26.93 4.23 14.32
N ASN A 351 28.22 4.53 14.28
CA ASN A 351 28.92 4.72 13.02
C ASN A 351 29.35 3.35 12.47
N TYR A 352 28.84 2.99 11.29
CA TYR A 352 29.28 1.80 10.56
C TYR A 352 30.48 2.09 9.64
N ASN A 353 31.57 1.34 9.83
CA ASN A 353 32.80 1.42 9.04
C ASN A 353 32.82 0.38 7.92
N ALA A 354 32.18 0.69 6.79
CA ALA A 354 32.11 -0.19 5.61
C ALA A 354 33.48 -0.60 5.02
N GLY A 355 34.55 0.15 5.33
CA GLY A 355 35.92 -0.16 4.91
C GLY A 355 36.59 -1.34 5.64
N GLY A 356 35.93 -1.91 6.65
CA GLY A 356 36.43 -3.00 7.48
C GLY A 356 37.38 -2.55 8.60
N GLY A 357 37.62 -3.44 9.57
CA GLY A 357 38.45 -3.17 10.75
C GLY A 357 38.03 -4.01 11.96
N ALA A 358 38.73 -3.86 13.09
CA ALA A 358 38.40 -4.61 14.31
C ALA A 358 37.08 -4.18 14.97
N ASN A 359 36.64 -2.93 14.71
CA ASN A 359 35.40 -2.35 15.24
C ASN A 359 34.56 -1.83 14.06
N LEU A 360 33.60 -2.63 13.59
CA LEU A 360 32.75 -2.27 12.47
C LEU A 360 31.72 -1.22 12.88
N PHE A 361 31.20 -1.32 14.10
CA PHE A 361 30.33 -0.31 14.69
C PHE A 361 31.07 0.42 15.82
N THR A 362 31.01 1.74 15.81
CA THR A 362 31.57 2.57 16.87
C THR A 362 30.55 3.57 17.39
N LEU A 363 30.38 3.61 18.71
CA LEU A 363 29.50 4.55 19.38
C LEU A 363 30.02 5.99 19.24
N ASP A 364 29.19 6.89 18.73
CA ASP A 364 29.45 8.33 18.75
C ASP A 364 29.07 8.91 20.11
N ASN A 365 30.03 8.90 21.04
CA ASN A 365 29.84 9.46 22.39
C ASN A 365 29.54 10.96 22.38
N ALA A 366 29.85 11.71 21.31
CA ALA A 366 29.58 13.13 21.25
C ALA A 366 28.10 13.43 20.97
N LYS A 367 27.42 12.50 20.29
CA LYS A 367 26.00 12.60 19.93
C LYS A 367 25.09 11.80 20.86
N THR A 368 25.62 10.77 21.52
CA THR A 368 24.90 9.95 22.49
C THR A 368 24.49 10.79 23.69
N LYS A 369 23.19 10.81 24.00
CA LYS A 369 22.63 11.60 25.11
C LYS A 369 21.81 10.74 26.05
N PHE A 370 21.79 11.15 27.32
CA PHE A 370 20.82 10.70 28.30
C PHE A 370 19.65 11.69 28.31
N ILE A 371 18.44 11.19 28.11
CA ILE A 371 17.22 12.00 28.17
C ILE A 371 16.77 12.06 29.64
N THR A 372 16.74 13.27 30.20
CA THR A 372 16.46 13.47 31.63
C THR A 372 14.97 13.58 31.93
N ALA A 373 14.36 12.45 32.31
CA ALA A 373 13.24 12.35 33.25
C ALA A 373 13.26 10.93 33.83
N ALA A 374 13.71 10.78 35.08
CA ALA A 374 13.65 9.49 35.77
C ALA A 374 12.23 9.30 36.28
N GLU A 375 11.41 8.56 35.54
CA GLU A 375 10.02 8.28 35.93
C GLU A 375 9.81 6.76 35.93
N ALA A 376 9.82 6.19 37.15
CA ALA A 376 9.55 4.77 37.35
C ALA A 376 8.10 4.44 36.95
N GLY A 377 7.89 3.26 36.38
CA GLY A 377 6.59 2.78 35.94
C GLY A 377 6.09 3.31 34.60
N TRP A 378 6.92 4.07 33.87
CA TRP A 378 6.69 4.35 32.44
C TRP A 378 7.47 3.35 31.58
N GLU A 379 6.92 3.00 30.42
CA GLU A 379 7.49 2.09 29.43
C GLU A 379 7.41 2.76 28.06
N ILE A 380 8.34 2.41 27.17
CA ILE A 380 8.32 2.84 25.77
C ILE A 380 7.50 1.82 25.01
N GLU A 381 6.55 2.29 24.22
CA GLU A 381 5.54 1.42 23.59
C GLU A 381 5.50 1.54 22.07
N GLY A 382 6.29 2.46 21.53
CA GLY A 382 6.28 2.69 20.11
C GLY A 382 7.11 3.89 19.70
N LEU A 383 7.51 3.80 18.44
CA LEU A 383 8.37 4.75 17.77
C LEU A 383 7.69 5.14 16.47
N PHE A 384 7.48 6.45 16.27
CA PHE A 384 6.79 6.96 15.09
C PHE A 384 7.08 8.45 14.95
N ASP A 385 7.31 8.94 13.72
CA ASP A 385 7.45 10.37 13.44
C ASP A 385 6.05 11.01 13.34
N VAL A 386 5.50 11.44 14.48
CA VAL A 386 4.10 11.93 14.54
C VAL A 386 3.96 13.35 14.02
N ASN A 387 5.07 14.08 13.95
CA ASN A 387 5.09 15.47 13.52
C ASN A 387 5.55 15.64 12.06
N GLN A 388 6.04 14.56 11.44
CA GLN A 388 6.52 14.45 10.06
C GLN A 388 7.74 15.34 9.76
N ASP A 389 8.67 15.49 10.70
CA ASP A 389 9.93 16.23 10.52
C ASP A 389 11.13 15.34 10.13
N GLY A 390 10.89 14.04 9.97
CA GLY A 390 11.88 13.02 9.65
C GLY A 390 12.67 12.55 10.86
N ILE A 391 12.26 12.90 12.08
CA ILE A 391 12.86 12.45 13.34
C ILE A 391 11.86 11.54 14.06
N THR A 392 12.32 10.38 14.50
CA THR A 392 11.48 9.46 15.28
C THR A 392 11.06 10.06 16.63
N ASP A 393 9.76 10.06 16.91
CA ASP A 393 9.20 10.41 18.22
C ASP A 393 8.89 9.16 19.06
N ILE A 394 8.77 9.34 20.39
CA ILE A 394 8.64 8.22 21.34
C ILE A 394 7.28 8.24 22.02
N PHE A 395 6.58 7.11 22.00
CA PHE A 395 5.31 6.89 22.68
C PHE A 395 5.52 6.15 23.99
N TRP A 396 4.79 6.59 25.02
CA TRP A 396 4.97 6.18 26.39
C TRP A 396 3.64 5.78 27.03
N ARG A 397 3.69 4.77 27.90
CA ARG A 397 2.59 4.40 28.78
C ARG A 397 3.08 4.16 30.20
N ASN A 398 2.23 4.46 31.18
CA ASN A 398 2.53 4.24 32.59
C ASN A 398 1.72 3.06 33.15
N TYR A 399 2.39 1.95 33.43
CA TYR A 399 1.83 0.79 34.15
C TYR A 399 2.08 0.85 35.66
N GLY A 400 2.86 1.82 36.10
CA GLY A 400 3.13 2.07 37.51
C GLY A 400 1.88 2.34 38.34
N THR A 401 2.05 2.34 39.65
CA THR A 401 0.97 2.69 40.59
C THR A 401 1.03 4.17 40.97
N GLY A 402 -0.14 4.79 41.23
CA GLY A 402 -0.21 6.15 41.77
C GLY A 402 -0.93 7.14 40.85
N ALA A 403 -0.50 8.40 40.87
CA ALA A 403 -1.20 9.50 40.20
C ALA A 403 -1.04 9.48 38.67
N ASP A 404 -0.05 8.76 38.16
CA ASP A 404 0.27 8.64 36.74
C ASP A 404 -0.17 7.30 36.13
N GLN A 405 -0.76 6.41 36.94
CA GLN A 405 -1.24 5.09 36.48
C GLN A 405 -2.16 5.23 35.25
N GLY A 406 -1.83 4.51 34.19
CA GLY A 406 -2.60 4.44 32.95
C GLY A 406 -2.48 5.69 32.07
N LYS A 407 -1.61 6.65 32.41
CA LYS A 407 -1.33 7.79 31.54
C LYS A 407 -0.50 7.36 30.34
N ASN A 408 -0.70 8.09 29.25
CA ASN A 408 -0.03 7.90 27.98
C ASN A 408 0.58 9.23 27.55
N SER A 409 1.76 9.23 26.95
CA SER A 409 2.48 10.45 26.55
C SER A 409 3.21 10.26 25.24
N VAL A 410 3.40 11.35 24.50
CA VAL A 410 4.26 11.39 23.33
C VAL A 410 5.39 12.40 23.58
N TRP A 411 6.62 11.93 23.43
CA TRP A 411 7.81 12.77 23.43
C TRP A 411 8.18 13.08 21.99
N ILE A 412 7.95 14.33 21.61
CA ILE A 412 8.46 14.84 20.35
C ILE A 412 9.96 15.02 20.49
N MET A 413 10.72 14.37 19.63
CA MET A 413 12.17 14.41 19.61
C MET A 413 12.65 15.49 18.66
N LYS A 414 13.85 15.99 18.90
CA LYS A 414 14.52 16.95 18.04
C LYS A 414 16.00 16.65 17.96
N ASN A 415 16.57 16.94 16.80
CA ASN A 415 18.00 16.86 16.58
C ASN A 415 18.61 18.26 16.49
N ASP A 416 19.51 18.59 17.41
CA ASP A 416 20.40 19.73 17.27
C ASP A 416 21.77 19.23 16.79
N PRO A 417 22.25 19.61 15.59
CA PRO A 417 23.54 19.16 15.07
C PRO A 417 24.76 19.49 15.96
N THR A 418 24.62 20.46 16.87
CA THR A 418 25.68 20.89 17.79
C THR A 418 25.53 20.23 19.15
N SER A 419 24.31 20.17 19.69
CA SER A 419 24.10 19.65 21.03
C SER A 419 23.76 18.17 21.05
N GLY A 420 23.11 17.60 20.03
CA GLY A 420 22.63 16.21 19.88
C GLY A 420 21.09 16.10 20.04
N ILE A 421 20.58 14.89 20.21
CA ILE A 421 19.12 14.61 20.35
C ILE A 421 18.53 15.10 21.65
N ASP A 422 17.35 15.67 21.65
CA ASP A 422 16.67 16.02 22.90
C ASP A 422 15.16 15.91 22.73
N VAL A 423 14.43 16.02 23.82
CA VAL A 423 12.98 16.14 23.79
C VAL A 423 12.61 17.59 23.51
N ASP A 424 11.73 17.83 22.53
CA ASP A 424 11.01 19.08 22.42
C ASP A 424 9.87 19.13 23.44
N ILE A 425 10.21 19.56 24.65
CA ILE A 425 9.26 19.73 25.76
C ILE A 425 8.12 20.73 25.45
N THR A 426 8.25 21.55 24.40
CA THR A 426 7.19 22.50 24.00
C THR A 426 6.17 21.88 23.05
N LYS A 427 6.54 20.73 22.44
CA LYS A 427 5.73 19.98 21.47
C LYS A 427 5.39 18.56 21.95
N SER A 428 5.91 18.15 23.10
CA SER A 428 5.54 16.89 23.78
C SER A 428 4.29 17.09 24.64
N GLY A 429 3.52 16.02 24.86
CA GLY A 429 2.24 16.10 25.57
C GLY A 429 1.63 14.76 25.94
N PHE A 430 0.59 14.80 26.78
CA PHE A 430 -0.16 13.61 27.19
C PHE A 430 -1.27 13.28 26.19
N LEU A 431 -1.52 11.98 26.01
CA LEU A 431 -2.69 11.44 25.35
C LEU A 431 -3.80 11.15 26.38
N THR A 432 -4.94 10.68 25.88
CA THR A 432 -6.03 10.19 26.72
C THR A 432 -5.54 9.11 27.69
N THR A 433 -5.85 9.26 28.98
CA THR A 433 -5.53 8.27 30.03
C THR A 433 -6.41 7.02 29.89
N VAL A 434 -5.79 5.85 29.90
CA VAL A 434 -6.46 4.55 30.02
C VAL A 434 -6.15 3.98 31.40
N ALA A 435 -7.03 4.28 32.36
CA ALA A 435 -6.80 3.96 33.77
C ALA A 435 -6.72 2.46 34.08
N ASP A 436 -7.32 1.63 33.22
CA ASP A 436 -7.18 0.19 33.29
C ASP A 436 -5.82 -0.21 32.69
N THR A 437 -4.97 -0.82 33.51
CA THR A 437 -3.61 -1.21 33.14
C THR A 437 -3.54 -2.59 32.51
N ASP A 438 -4.64 -3.35 32.47
CA ASP A 438 -4.68 -4.56 31.64
C ASP A 438 -4.70 -4.23 30.15
N TRP A 439 -5.04 -2.98 29.79
CA TRP A 439 -4.82 -2.47 28.45
C TRP A 439 -3.34 -2.12 28.29
N GLU A 440 -2.69 -2.78 27.35
CA GLU A 440 -1.31 -2.56 26.93
C GLU A 440 -1.30 -1.96 25.51
N LEU A 441 -0.29 -1.15 25.23
CA LEU A 441 -0.10 -0.50 23.93
C LEU A 441 0.91 -1.33 23.13
N GLU A 442 0.44 -2.11 22.17
CA GLU A 442 1.27 -3.09 21.45
C GLU A 442 2.03 -2.51 20.25
N GLY A 443 1.80 -1.23 19.94
CA GLY A 443 2.54 -0.55 18.88
C GLY A 443 1.94 0.75 18.38
N VAL A 444 2.78 1.53 17.68
CA VAL A 444 2.39 2.72 16.91
C VAL A 444 2.78 2.64 15.42
N ASN A 445 1.87 2.98 14.50
CA ASN A 445 2.04 2.90 13.03
C ASN A 445 1.04 3.82 12.32
N ASP A 446 1.14 4.00 11.00
CA ASP A 446 0.20 4.75 10.14
C ASP A 446 -0.51 3.72 9.24
N VAL A 447 -1.48 3.03 9.84
CA VAL A 447 -2.18 1.90 9.25
C VAL A 447 -3.00 2.33 8.04
N ASP A 448 -3.51 3.56 8.05
CA ASP A 448 -4.41 4.08 7.03
C ASP A 448 -3.81 5.12 6.08
N LYS A 449 -2.52 5.41 6.25
CA LYS A 449 -1.70 6.25 5.37
C LYS A 449 -2.19 7.68 5.30
N ASP A 450 -2.82 8.16 6.35
CA ASP A 450 -3.26 9.54 6.46
C ASP A 450 -2.18 10.46 7.09
N GLY A 451 -1.09 9.85 7.57
CA GLY A 451 0.04 10.53 8.21
C GLY A 451 -0.13 10.76 9.71
N ASN A 452 -1.23 10.31 10.32
CA ASN A 452 -1.43 10.30 11.76
C ASN A 452 -0.98 8.96 12.37
N ALA A 453 -0.76 8.98 13.68
CA ALA A 453 -0.38 7.77 14.40
C ALA A 453 -1.63 6.96 14.79
N ASN A 454 -1.68 5.70 14.41
CA ASN A 454 -2.58 4.69 14.92
C ASN A 454 -1.88 3.88 16.02
N LEU A 455 -2.54 3.75 17.17
CA LEU A 455 -2.06 3.04 18.35
C LEU A 455 -2.85 1.73 18.48
N LEU A 456 -2.15 0.60 18.53
CA LEU A 456 -2.74 -0.73 18.70
C LEU A 456 -2.83 -1.08 20.19
N TRP A 457 -4.03 -1.32 20.68
CA TRP A 457 -4.30 -1.60 22.08
C TRP A 457 -4.80 -3.03 22.25
N ARG A 458 -4.33 -3.72 23.30
CA ARG A 458 -4.84 -5.03 23.72
C ARG A 458 -5.12 -5.05 25.21
N ASN A 459 -6.26 -5.60 25.60
CA ASN A 459 -6.55 -5.91 26.99
C ASN A 459 -6.21 -7.36 27.30
N TYR A 460 -5.11 -7.61 28.02
CA TYR A 460 -4.65 -8.97 28.34
C TYR A 460 -5.51 -9.70 29.39
N ARG A 461 -6.52 -9.05 29.97
CA ARG A 461 -7.49 -9.69 30.87
C ARG A 461 -8.81 -10.02 30.21
N THR A 462 -9.32 -9.18 29.32
CA THR A 462 -10.62 -9.36 28.64
C THR A 462 -10.48 -9.90 27.23
N GLY A 463 -9.31 -9.76 26.62
CA GLY A 463 -9.05 -10.12 25.23
C GLY A 463 -9.56 -9.07 24.22
N GLU A 464 -10.08 -7.94 24.69
CA GLU A 464 -10.51 -6.84 23.82
C GLU A 464 -9.32 -6.18 23.13
N ASN A 465 -9.52 -5.73 21.89
CA ASN A 465 -8.49 -5.05 21.11
C ASN A 465 -9.07 -3.77 20.50
N ALA A 466 -8.25 -2.74 20.33
CA ALA A 466 -8.68 -1.47 19.74
C ALA A 466 -7.56 -0.80 18.94
N ILE A 467 -7.94 0.01 17.96
CA ILE A 467 -7.04 0.91 17.24
C ILE A 467 -7.50 2.33 17.52
N TRP A 468 -6.57 3.17 17.96
CA TRP A 468 -6.80 4.58 18.27
C TRP A 468 -6.04 5.45 17.27
N GLU A 469 -6.72 6.37 16.60
CA GLU A 469 -6.04 7.37 15.77
C GLU A 469 -5.75 8.63 16.58
N VAL A 470 -4.50 9.07 16.55
CA VAL A 470 -3.97 10.24 17.24
C VAL A 470 -3.57 11.28 16.22
N VAL A 471 -4.29 12.39 16.21
CA VAL A 471 -4.01 13.55 15.35
C VAL A 471 -3.09 14.52 16.07
N TYR A 472 -2.00 14.91 15.41
CA TYR A 472 -1.09 15.94 15.88
C TYR A 472 -1.44 17.32 15.33
N ASN A 473 -1.70 18.27 16.22
CA ASN A 473 -1.95 19.67 15.86
C ASN A 473 -0.68 20.52 16.03
N SER A 474 0.07 20.65 14.94
CA SER A 474 1.31 21.46 14.90
C SER A 474 1.10 22.94 15.28
N ASN A 475 -0.12 23.46 15.14
CA ASN A 475 -0.49 24.83 15.46
C ASN A 475 -0.94 25.03 16.91
N ALA A 476 -1.10 23.96 17.70
CA ALA A 476 -1.47 24.07 19.10
C ALA A 476 -0.37 24.81 19.88
N THR A 477 -0.81 25.74 20.71
CA THR A 477 0.05 26.53 21.62
C THR A 477 -0.09 26.10 23.08
N ASN A 478 -1.11 25.30 23.38
CA ASN A 478 -1.35 24.64 24.65
C ASN A 478 -0.96 23.16 24.52
N PRO A 479 -0.01 22.64 25.33
CA PRO A 479 0.40 21.25 25.23
C PRO A 479 -0.72 20.22 25.37
N ALA A 480 -1.81 20.57 26.07
CA ALA A 480 -2.98 19.70 26.22
C ALA A 480 -3.84 19.57 24.94
N GLU A 481 -3.55 20.34 23.90
CA GLU A 481 -4.26 20.35 22.61
C GLU A 481 -3.38 19.86 21.45
N LEU A 482 -2.14 19.45 21.74
CA LEU A 482 -1.20 18.95 20.72
C LEU A 482 -1.66 17.63 20.12
N PHE A 483 -2.28 16.79 20.94
CA PHE A 483 -2.73 15.46 20.55
C PHE A 483 -4.21 15.29 20.85
N THR A 484 -4.97 14.87 19.85
CA THR A 484 -6.39 14.58 19.99
C THR A 484 -6.71 13.23 19.37
N LEU A 485 -7.60 12.47 20.00
CA LEU A 485 -8.12 11.24 19.39
C LEU A 485 -9.16 11.58 18.32
N ASP A 486 -9.02 11.01 17.12
CA ASP A 486 -10.08 11.03 16.14
C ASP A 486 -11.15 10.02 16.55
N SER A 487 -12.30 10.51 17.00
CA SER A 487 -13.42 9.67 17.44
C SER A 487 -14.11 8.91 16.29
N THR A 488 -13.93 9.35 15.04
CA THR A 488 -14.45 8.68 13.86
C THR A 488 -13.57 7.53 13.42
N GLU A 489 -12.28 7.56 13.74
CA GLU A 489 -11.32 6.52 13.34
C GLU A 489 -10.80 5.67 14.51
N THR A 490 -11.04 6.09 15.75
CA THR A 490 -10.82 5.24 16.93
C THR A 490 -11.91 4.15 17.04
N LYS A 491 -11.50 2.87 17.01
CA LYS A 491 -12.41 1.70 16.93
C LYS A 491 -11.94 0.54 17.80
N PHE A 492 -12.89 -0.17 18.41
CA PHE A 492 -12.66 -1.55 18.83
C PHE A 492 -12.61 -2.45 17.60
N ILE A 493 -11.67 -3.39 17.59
CA ILE A 493 -11.60 -4.45 16.59
C ILE A 493 -12.08 -5.77 17.21
N THR A 494 -11.80 -6.91 16.58
CA THR A 494 -12.23 -8.22 17.09
C THR A 494 -11.62 -8.52 18.47
N THR A 495 -12.47 -8.93 19.41
CA THR A 495 -12.06 -9.48 20.71
C THR A 495 -11.51 -10.91 20.52
N SER A 496 -10.30 -11.16 21.02
CA SER A 496 -9.73 -12.52 21.16
C SER A 496 -9.76 -12.93 22.65
N PRO A 497 -10.78 -13.66 23.11
CA PRO A 497 -11.01 -13.92 24.54
C PRO A 497 -10.02 -14.92 25.15
N ASP A 498 -9.25 -15.63 24.34
CA ASP A 498 -8.14 -16.45 24.82
C ASP A 498 -6.91 -15.55 25.00
N THR A 499 -6.57 -15.26 26.26
CA THR A 499 -5.49 -14.36 26.63
C THR A 499 -4.09 -14.98 26.48
N ASN A 500 -3.99 -16.25 26.04
CA ASN A 500 -2.72 -16.84 25.64
C ASN A 500 -2.25 -16.36 24.26
N TRP A 501 -3.14 -15.69 23.51
CA TRP A 501 -2.75 -14.97 22.30
C TRP A 501 -2.09 -13.65 22.67
N THR A 502 -0.89 -13.44 22.15
CA THR A 502 -0.08 -12.22 22.27
C THR A 502 0.11 -11.61 20.89
N ILE A 503 0.26 -10.29 20.84
CA ILE A 503 0.65 -9.58 19.61
C ILE A 503 2.17 -9.55 19.61
N GLU A 504 2.78 -10.12 18.57
CA GLU A 504 4.26 -10.18 18.46
C GLU A 504 4.80 -9.12 17.49
N GLY A 505 3.90 -8.38 16.86
CA GLY A 505 4.25 -7.32 15.95
C GLY A 505 3.24 -7.10 14.86
N TRP A 506 3.63 -6.21 13.95
CA TRP A 506 2.86 -5.87 12.78
C TRP A 506 3.75 -5.38 11.66
N SER A 507 3.45 -5.86 10.46
CA SER A 507 4.18 -5.58 9.23
C SER A 507 3.26 -5.86 8.06
N ASP A 508 3.54 -5.36 6.87
CA ASP A 508 2.71 -5.66 5.69
C ASP A 508 2.90 -7.13 5.28
N MET A 509 2.11 -8.04 5.87
CA MET A 509 2.21 -9.48 5.62
C MET A 509 1.44 -9.89 4.36
N SER A 510 0.49 -9.05 3.93
CA SER A 510 -0.37 -9.30 2.78
C SER A 510 0.14 -8.68 1.48
N GLY A 511 1.04 -7.70 1.55
CA GLY A 511 1.62 -6.99 0.41
C GLY A 511 0.70 -5.92 -0.18
N ASP A 512 -0.29 -5.44 0.57
CA ASP A 512 -1.18 -4.36 0.15
C ASP A 512 -0.75 -2.97 0.65
N GLY A 513 0.37 -2.95 1.35
CA GLY A 513 1.01 -1.77 1.92
C GLY A 513 0.41 -1.34 3.24
N THR A 514 -0.59 -2.02 3.80
CA THR A 514 -1.11 -1.75 5.14
C THR A 514 -0.50 -2.78 6.10
N PRO A 515 0.00 -2.39 7.29
CA PRO A 515 0.54 -3.34 8.24
C PRO A 515 -0.56 -4.24 8.80
N ASP A 516 -0.23 -5.52 8.91
CA ASP A 516 -1.07 -6.60 9.45
C ASP A 516 -0.55 -7.04 10.81
N ILE A 517 -1.42 -7.48 11.70
CA ILE A 517 -1.04 -7.86 13.07
C ILE A 517 -0.66 -9.34 13.11
N VAL A 518 0.53 -9.64 13.65
CA VAL A 518 1.02 -11.01 13.86
C VAL A 518 0.73 -11.45 15.29
N TRP A 519 0.05 -12.58 15.39
CA TRP A 519 -0.40 -13.17 16.65
C TRP A 519 0.25 -14.52 16.88
N ARG A 520 0.61 -14.79 18.14
CA ARG A 520 1.06 -16.09 18.58
C ARG A 520 0.30 -16.55 19.82
N ASN A 521 -0.07 -17.82 19.87
CA ASN A 521 -0.59 -18.45 21.07
C ASN A 521 0.53 -19.23 21.75
N TYR A 522 1.09 -18.71 22.83
CA TYR A 522 2.21 -19.35 23.52
C TYR A 522 1.85 -20.64 24.27
N ASN A 523 0.56 -20.93 24.44
CA ASN A 523 0.10 -22.17 25.06
C ASN A 523 -0.14 -23.30 24.04
N THR A 524 -0.58 -22.98 22.82
CA THR A 524 -0.87 -23.98 21.77
C THR A 524 0.19 -24.05 20.66
N GLY A 525 0.99 -22.98 20.51
CA GLY A 525 1.94 -22.80 19.41
C GLY A 525 1.30 -22.38 18.09
N GLU A 526 -0.01 -22.09 18.08
CA GLU A 526 -0.72 -21.56 16.90
C GLU A 526 -0.29 -20.12 16.60
N ASN A 527 -0.34 -19.75 15.32
CA ASN A 527 0.06 -18.44 14.84
C ASN A 527 -0.97 -17.95 13.82
N VAL A 528 -1.29 -16.67 13.86
CA VAL A 528 -2.32 -16.05 13.02
C VAL A 528 -1.84 -14.67 12.57
N ILE A 529 -2.23 -14.27 11.37
CA ILE A 529 -2.08 -12.91 10.85
C ILE A 529 -3.48 -12.32 10.72
N TRP A 530 -3.71 -11.18 11.37
CA TRP A 530 -4.90 -10.37 11.15
C TRP A 530 -4.57 -9.28 10.14
N LYS A 531 -5.10 -9.46 8.94
CA LYS A 531 -4.90 -8.50 7.87
C LYS A 531 -5.69 -7.23 8.16
N LEU A 532 -5.04 -6.06 8.14
CA LEU A 532 -5.77 -4.80 8.32
C LEU A 532 -6.20 -4.22 6.97
N ASN A 533 -7.39 -3.64 6.92
CA ASN A 533 -7.98 -3.07 5.71
C ASN A 533 -8.23 -1.56 5.87
N ALA A 534 -7.28 -0.71 5.53
CA ALA A 534 -7.52 0.74 5.62
C ALA A 534 -8.26 1.35 4.41
N ALA A 535 -8.31 0.66 3.28
CA ALA A 535 -8.81 1.21 2.01
C ALA A 535 -10.33 1.43 1.96
N THR A 536 -11.11 0.84 2.88
CA THR A 536 -12.57 0.90 2.89
C THR A 536 -13.12 1.67 4.09
N LYS A 537 -12.70 2.94 4.23
CA LYS A 537 -13.26 3.91 5.20
C LYS A 537 -14.73 4.21 4.90
N THR A 538 -15.65 3.32 5.31
CA THR A 538 -17.06 3.68 5.45
C THR A 538 -17.43 3.66 6.92
N ALA A 539 -17.93 4.80 7.43
CA ALA A 539 -18.16 5.07 8.85
C ALA A 539 -19.15 4.13 9.59
N ALA A 540 -19.65 3.07 8.93
CA ALA A 540 -20.70 2.19 9.43
C ALA A 540 -20.25 0.77 9.83
N THR A 541 -19.06 0.32 9.42
CA THR A 541 -18.46 -0.98 9.79
C THR A 541 -17.05 -0.76 10.33
N ASN A 542 -16.53 -1.66 11.18
CA ASN A 542 -15.13 -1.59 11.62
C ASN A 542 -14.23 -1.55 10.37
N PRO A 543 -13.57 -0.42 10.05
CA PRO A 543 -12.85 -0.30 8.79
C PRO A 543 -11.64 -1.22 8.80
N TYR A 544 -10.98 -1.39 9.94
CA TYR A 544 -9.67 -2.02 10.01
C TYR A 544 -9.67 -3.54 9.90
N PHE A 545 -10.71 -4.25 10.33
CA PHE A 545 -10.67 -5.72 10.40
C PHE A 545 -12.07 -6.36 10.44
N ASP A 546 -12.31 -7.31 9.54
CA ASP A 546 -13.42 -8.25 9.54
C ASP A 546 -12.89 -9.70 9.73
N PRO A 547 -13.16 -10.35 10.88
CA PRO A 547 -12.68 -11.71 11.15
C PRO A 547 -13.23 -12.76 10.17
N ALA A 548 -14.29 -12.45 9.41
CA ALA A 548 -14.82 -13.36 8.40
C ALA A 548 -13.97 -13.42 7.12
N THR A 549 -13.19 -12.39 6.82
CA THR A 549 -12.45 -12.25 5.56
C THR A 549 -10.96 -11.98 5.73
N ASP A 550 -10.54 -11.52 6.92
CA ASP A 550 -9.23 -10.90 7.11
C ASP A 550 -8.30 -11.70 8.06
N ASP A 551 -8.76 -12.85 8.56
CA ASP A 551 -7.96 -13.76 9.39
C ASP A 551 -7.25 -14.82 8.54
N TYR A 552 -5.93 -14.91 8.71
CA TYR A 552 -5.06 -15.90 8.07
C TYR A 552 -4.34 -16.73 9.14
N SER A 553 -4.76 -17.97 9.33
CA SER A 553 -3.97 -18.92 10.13
C SER A 553 -2.72 -19.34 9.37
N ILE A 554 -1.57 -19.30 10.04
CA ILE A 554 -0.27 -19.63 9.47
C ILE A 554 0.27 -20.90 10.11
N THR A 555 1.40 -21.42 9.64
CA THR A 555 1.97 -22.67 10.18
C THR A 555 2.11 -22.63 11.70
N THR A 556 1.51 -23.62 12.38
CA THR A 556 1.64 -23.84 13.83
C THR A 556 3.06 -24.26 14.20
N VAL A 557 3.68 -23.55 15.14
CA VAL A 557 4.93 -23.97 15.80
C VAL A 557 4.57 -24.61 17.15
N ALA A 558 4.22 -25.89 17.10
CA ALA A 558 3.75 -26.66 18.27
C ALA A 558 4.79 -26.76 19.41
N ASP A 559 6.05 -26.47 19.13
CA ASP A 559 7.07 -26.32 20.15
C ASP A 559 7.04 -24.89 20.69
N THR A 560 6.39 -24.71 21.83
CA THR A 560 6.16 -23.41 22.48
C THR A 560 7.42 -22.78 23.09
N ASP A 561 8.56 -23.46 23.05
CA ASP A 561 9.85 -22.83 23.40
C ASP A 561 10.34 -21.89 22.28
N TRP A 562 9.71 -21.88 21.12
CA TRP A 562 9.97 -20.89 20.08
C TRP A 562 9.15 -19.62 20.35
N GLU A 563 9.85 -18.50 20.34
CA GLU A 563 9.34 -17.14 20.53
C GLU A 563 9.60 -16.35 19.24
N ILE A 564 8.69 -15.42 18.93
CA ILE A 564 8.85 -14.47 17.83
C ILE A 564 9.61 -13.28 18.42
N GLU A 565 10.75 -12.94 17.84
CA GLU A 565 11.56 -11.82 18.32
C GLU A 565 11.24 -10.52 17.56
N ASP A 566 10.87 -10.64 16.28
CA ASP A 566 10.54 -9.48 15.46
C ASP A 566 9.78 -9.85 14.19
N VAL A 567 9.13 -8.86 13.59
CA VAL A 567 8.42 -8.95 12.32
C VAL A 567 8.83 -7.80 11.41
N ILE A 568 9.68 -8.08 10.42
CA ILE A 568 10.17 -7.10 9.44
C ILE A 568 10.47 -7.76 8.10
N ASP A 569 10.38 -7.01 7.01
CA ASP A 569 10.76 -7.48 5.67
C ASP A 569 12.29 -7.68 5.57
N PHE A 570 12.78 -8.89 5.83
CA PHE A 570 14.21 -9.20 5.83
C PHE A 570 14.77 -9.31 4.41
N ASP A 571 13.97 -9.80 3.46
CA ASP A 571 14.42 -10.08 2.09
C ASP A 571 14.08 -9.00 1.04
N LYS A 572 13.35 -7.96 1.48
CA LYS A 572 12.90 -6.78 0.72
C LYS A 572 11.92 -7.10 -0.39
N ASP A 573 11.12 -8.14 -0.25
CA ASP A 573 10.08 -8.44 -1.23
C ASP A 573 8.78 -7.67 -1.01
N GLY A 574 8.74 -6.81 0.01
CA GLY A 574 7.61 -5.98 0.40
C GLY A 574 6.65 -6.71 1.33
N ILE A 575 7.00 -7.92 1.78
CA ILE A 575 6.24 -8.71 2.75
C ILE A 575 7.03 -8.79 4.06
N GLY A 576 6.36 -8.59 5.19
CA GLY A 576 6.98 -8.81 6.50
C GLY A 576 7.39 -10.27 6.72
N ASP A 577 8.60 -10.49 7.23
CA ASP A 577 9.13 -11.80 7.62
C ASP A 577 9.16 -11.95 9.14
N ILE A 578 9.18 -13.18 9.65
CA ILE A 578 9.15 -13.44 11.10
C ILE A 578 10.50 -13.97 11.59
N LEU A 579 11.12 -13.28 12.54
CA LEU A 579 12.33 -13.72 13.24
C LEU A 579 11.95 -14.55 14.44
N TRP A 580 12.53 -15.73 14.55
CA TRP A 580 12.26 -16.71 15.60
C TRP A 580 13.51 -17.05 16.37
N ARG A 581 13.37 -17.16 17.69
CA ARG A 581 14.38 -17.73 18.57
C ARG A 581 13.79 -18.81 19.46
N LYS A 582 14.59 -19.84 19.72
CA LYS A 582 14.20 -20.93 20.60
C LYS A 582 14.81 -20.75 21.98
N TYR A 583 13.98 -20.61 23.00
CA TYR A 583 14.37 -20.58 24.39
C TYR A 583 14.16 -21.94 25.07
N GLY A 584 13.89 -21.92 26.37
CA GLY A 584 13.60 -23.09 27.17
C GLY A 584 14.82 -23.96 27.51
N THR A 585 14.55 -25.24 27.75
CA THR A 585 15.53 -26.18 28.35
C THR A 585 15.91 -27.33 27.43
N LYS A 586 15.31 -27.41 26.23
CA LYS A 586 15.57 -28.47 25.26
C LYS A 586 17.00 -28.38 24.69
N THR A 587 17.48 -29.48 24.11
CA THR A 587 18.85 -29.58 23.59
C THR A 587 19.12 -28.69 22.38
N ASP A 588 18.07 -28.27 21.70
CA ASP A 588 18.08 -27.40 20.53
C ASP A 588 17.70 -25.95 20.87
N LYS A 589 17.71 -25.59 22.17
CA LYS A 589 17.62 -24.19 22.61
C LYS A 589 18.72 -23.35 21.98
N GLY A 590 18.42 -22.08 21.78
CA GLY A 590 19.28 -21.13 21.11
C GLY A 590 19.27 -21.25 19.59
N ASN A 591 18.49 -22.17 19.01
CA ASN A 591 18.25 -22.17 17.57
C ASN A 591 17.52 -20.89 17.16
N ASN A 592 17.83 -20.41 15.97
CA ASN A 592 17.30 -19.17 15.41
C ASN A 592 16.83 -19.45 13.98
N ALA A 593 15.72 -18.85 13.58
CA ALA A 593 15.19 -19.00 12.22
C ALA A 593 14.59 -17.68 11.72
N ILE A 594 14.62 -17.48 10.41
CA ILE A 594 13.87 -16.40 9.76
C ILE A 594 12.89 -17.05 8.81
N TRP A 595 11.61 -16.93 9.15
CA TRP A 595 10.50 -17.32 8.31
C TRP A 595 10.28 -16.23 7.27
N VAL A 596 10.96 -16.38 6.14
CA VAL A 596 10.63 -15.57 4.96
C VAL A 596 9.20 -15.87 4.54
N MET A 597 8.34 -14.87 4.45
CA MET A 597 6.90 -15.05 4.24
C MET A 597 6.51 -14.99 2.76
N ASN A 598 5.26 -15.31 2.46
CA ASN A 598 4.64 -14.98 1.18
C ASN A 598 3.39 -14.16 1.45
N SER A 599 3.04 -13.28 0.51
CA SER A 599 1.73 -12.63 0.47
C SER A 599 0.61 -13.67 0.62
N GLY A 600 -0.26 -13.45 1.60
CA GLY A 600 -1.37 -14.36 1.94
C GLY A 600 -1.09 -15.33 3.09
N GLY A 601 0.08 -15.26 3.73
CA GLY A 601 0.21 -15.53 5.16
C GLY A 601 1.10 -16.69 5.60
N ASP A 602 1.66 -17.55 4.73
CA ASP A 602 2.52 -18.65 5.21
C ASP A 602 3.96 -18.55 4.69
N TYR A 603 4.88 -19.19 5.41
CA TYR A 603 6.30 -19.08 5.13
C TYR A 603 6.71 -19.72 3.79
N ASN A 604 7.62 -19.06 3.09
CA ASN A 604 8.27 -19.57 1.88
C ASN A 604 9.35 -20.57 2.25
N ALA A 605 8.98 -21.84 2.38
CA ALA A 605 9.91 -22.93 2.71
C ALA A 605 11.17 -23.01 1.84
N ALA A 606 11.17 -22.46 0.62
CA ALA A 606 12.37 -22.42 -0.23
C ALA A 606 13.37 -21.32 0.17
N LYS A 607 12.89 -20.20 0.73
CA LYS A 607 13.68 -19.04 1.16
C LYS A 607 13.94 -18.99 2.67
N THR A 608 13.07 -19.58 3.48
CA THR A 608 13.20 -19.68 4.94
C THR A 608 14.47 -20.43 5.35
N ASP A 609 15.14 -19.94 6.40
CA ASP A 609 16.42 -20.49 6.86
C ASP A 609 16.57 -20.50 8.39
N PHE A 610 17.27 -21.52 8.87
CA PHE A 610 17.86 -21.53 10.21
C PHE A 610 19.20 -20.82 10.16
N ILE A 611 19.36 -19.79 10.97
CA ILE A 611 20.63 -19.07 11.11
C ILE A 611 21.44 -19.66 12.27
N THR A 612 22.67 -19.17 12.45
CA THR A 612 23.61 -19.73 13.44
C THR A 612 22.97 -19.80 14.84
N PRO A 613 22.93 -20.97 15.50
CA PRO A 613 22.42 -21.08 16.86
C PRO A 613 23.32 -20.37 17.88
N VAL A 614 22.69 -19.79 18.90
CA VAL A 614 23.35 -19.26 20.11
C VAL A 614 22.83 -20.05 21.32
N PRO A 615 23.47 -21.19 21.69
CA PRO A 615 22.94 -22.11 22.71
C PRO A 615 22.79 -21.51 24.11
N ASP A 616 23.53 -20.44 24.40
CA ASP A 616 23.38 -19.68 25.62
C ASP A 616 22.20 -18.72 25.47
N THR A 617 21.09 -19.06 26.10
CA THR A 617 19.83 -18.31 26.05
C THR A 617 19.85 -17.05 26.90
N ASN A 618 20.93 -16.76 27.61
CA ASN A 618 21.13 -15.42 28.19
C ASN A 618 21.50 -14.38 27.12
N TRP A 619 21.80 -14.81 25.89
CA TRP A 619 21.79 -13.93 24.73
C TRP A 619 20.37 -13.84 24.20
N GLU A 620 19.85 -12.63 24.11
CA GLU A 620 18.52 -12.29 23.62
C GLU A 620 18.67 -11.38 22.39
N MET A 621 17.68 -11.46 21.48
CA MET A 621 17.60 -10.57 20.33
C MET A 621 16.78 -9.35 20.74
N GLU A 622 17.29 -8.16 20.44
CA GLU A 622 16.85 -6.90 21.05
C GLU A 622 16.29 -5.91 20.02
N GLY A 623 16.17 -6.37 18.79
CA GLY A 623 15.69 -5.57 17.69
C GLY A 623 16.46 -5.78 16.40
N VAL A 624 15.88 -5.24 15.33
CA VAL A 624 16.34 -5.44 13.96
C VAL A 624 16.34 -4.12 13.20
N ALA A 625 17.42 -3.85 12.47
CA ALA A 625 17.48 -2.78 11.50
C ALA A 625 18.71 -2.90 10.60
N ASP A 626 18.71 -2.22 9.47
CA ASP A 626 19.84 -2.18 8.53
C ASP A 626 20.99 -1.26 9.03
N TYR A 627 21.75 -1.73 10.01
CA TYR A 627 22.93 -1.03 10.54
C TYR A 627 24.09 -1.01 9.55
N THR A 628 24.18 -2.01 8.67
CA THR A 628 25.26 -2.16 7.69
C THR A 628 25.01 -1.41 6.39
N LYS A 629 23.81 -0.85 6.20
CA LYS A 629 23.39 -0.08 5.02
C LYS A 629 23.45 -0.90 3.73
N ASP A 630 23.27 -2.22 3.83
CA ASP A 630 23.10 -3.07 2.65
C ASP A 630 21.63 -3.35 2.33
N GLY A 631 20.75 -2.78 3.16
CA GLY A 631 19.31 -2.84 3.20
C GLY A 631 18.77 -4.12 3.84
N THR A 632 19.57 -5.16 4.05
CA THR A 632 19.10 -6.35 4.77
C THR A 632 19.08 -5.98 6.26
N PRO A 633 17.95 -6.14 6.97
CA PRO A 633 17.92 -5.90 8.41
C PRO A 633 18.94 -6.78 9.13
N ASP A 634 19.73 -6.15 10.00
CA ASP A 634 20.71 -6.77 10.88
C ASP A 634 20.08 -7.00 12.27
N ILE A 635 20.62 -7.94 13.05
CA ILE A 635 20.04 -8.33 14.35
C ILE A 635 20.91 -7.80 15.49
N VAL A 636 20.29 -7.10 16.44
CA VAL A 636 20.91 -6.65 17.68
C VAL A 636 20.78 -7.73 18.74
N TRP A 637 21.87 -7.98 19.46
CA TRP A 637 21.95 -8.99 20.51
C TRP A 637 22.46 -8.36 21.80
N ARG A 638 21.91 -8.81 22.93
CA ARG A 638 22.38 -8.46 24.27
C ARG A 638 22.48 -9.67 25.17
N TYR A 639 23.43 -9.62 26.10
CA TYR A 639 23.66 -10.69 27.07
C TYR A 639 23.26 -10.28 28.50
N TYR A 640 22.22 -10.90 29.04
CA TYR A 640 21.68 -10.69 30.39
C TYR A 640 22.25 -11.63 31.46
N GLY A 641 23.18 -12.49 31.07
CA GLY A 641 23.80 -13.42 32.01
C GLY A 641 24.82 -12.75 32.95
N THR A 642 25.37 -13.56 33.84
CA THR A 642 26.45 -13.11 34.74
C THR A 642 27.84 -13.40 34.18
N GLY A 643 28.90 -12.92 34.84
CA GLY A 643 30.28 -13.23 34.50
C GLY A 643 30.93 -12.26 33.50
N ALA A 644 31.85 -12.77 32.69
CA ALA A 644 32.68 -11.95 31.79
C ALA A 644 31.93 -11.42 30.56
N ASP A 645 30.80 -12.04 30.23
CA ASP A 645 29.95 -11.65 29.11
C ASP A 645 28.82 -10.70 29.51
N ARG A 646 28.63 -10.46 30.82
CA ARG A 646 27.57 -9.60 31.37
C ARG A 646 27.48 -8.25 30.64
N GLY A 647 26.33 -7.98 30.04
CA GLY A 647 26.04 -6.72 29.35
C GLY A 647 26.77 -6.53 28.04
N LYS A 648 27.34 -7.60 27.45
CA LYS A 648 27.86 -7.51 26.09
C LYS A 648 26.72 -7.33 25.10
N ASN A 649 26.98 -6.55 24.07
CA ASN A 649 26.06 -6.29 22.98
C ASN A 649 26.75 -6.63 21.65
N ALA A 650 26.02 -7.11 20.66
CA ALA A 650 26.53 -7.39 19.33
C ALA A 650 25.52 -7.02 18.25
N ILE A 651 26.03 -6.74 17.05
CA ILE A 651 25.20 -6.62 15.84
C ILE A 651 25.64 -7.73 14.90
N TRP A 652 24.68 -8.57 14.52
CA TRP A 652 24.83 -9.59 13.51
C TRP A 652 24.44 -9.01 12.16
N GLY A 653 25.47 -8.70 11.37
CA GLY A 653 25.26 -8.29 9.99
C GLY A 653 24.61 -9.43 9.20
N MET A 654 23.53 -9.15 8.50
CA MET A 654 22.79 -10.14 7.71
C MET A 654 23.04 -9.94 6.22
N GLN A 655 22.80 -10.99 5.43
CA GLN A 655 22.91 -10.96 3.98
C GLN A 655 22.05 -12.04 3.33
N ILE A 656 21.76 -11.86 2.04
CA ILE A 656 21.11 -12.88 1.22
C ILE A 656 22.17 -13.58 0.36
N THR A 657 22.43 -14.86 0.62
CA THR A 657 23.37 -15.69 -0.15
C THR A 657 22.64 -16.84 -0.81
N GLY A 658 22.62 -16.88 -2.14
CA GLY A 658 21.94 -17.95 -2.88
C GLY A 658 20.41 -17.94 -2.72
N GLY A 659 19.82 -16.75 -2.48
CA GLY A 659 18.38 -16.58 -2.26
C GLY A 659 17.90 -16.95 -0.85
N LYS A 660 18.83 -17.00 0.11
CA LYS A 660 18.65 -17.49 1.48
C LYS A 660 19.28 -16.51 2.46
N LEU A 661 18.61 -16.23 3.58
CA LEU A 661 19.13 -15.33 4.61
C LEU A 661 20.22 -16.04 5.43
N ALA A 662 21.32 -15.34 5.65
CA ALA A 662 22.46 -15.84 6.40
C ALA A 662 23.20 -14.70 7.09
N ILE A 663 23.99 -15.05 8.10
CA ILE A 663 24.86 -14.10 8.78
C ILE A 663 26.04 -13.75 7.86
N ASP A 664 26.33 -12.46 7.73
CA ASP A 664 27.59 -11.95 7.24
C ASP A 664 28.59 -11.80 8.40
N LEU A 665 29.42 -12.83 8.57
CA LEU A 665 30.49 -12.83 9.58
C LEU A 665 31.52 -11.71 9.36
N ALA A 666 31.63 -11.15 8.16
CA ALA A 666 32.51 -10.01 7.89
C ALA A 666 31.91 -8.67 8.31
N LYS A 667 30.58 -8.63 8.54
CA LYS A 667 29.84 -7.45 9.00
C LYS A 667 29.34 -7.54 10.43
N THR A 668 29.50 -8.70 11.07
CA THR A 668 29.11 -8.95 12.46
C THR A 668 30.20 -8.48 13.43
N SER A 669 29.84 -7.74 14.49
CA SER A 669 30.80 -7.37 15.54
C SER A 669 30.13 -7.07 16.89
N PHE A 670 30.92 -7.18 17.97
CA PHE A 670 30.51 -6.68 19.29
C PHE A 670 30.55 -5.15 19.31
N ILE A 671 29.59 -4.55 20.02
CA ILE A 671 29.52 -3.12 20.28
C ILE A 671 29.81 -2.84 21.76
N THR A 672 29.76 -1.56 22.15
CA THR A 672 30.03 -1.13 23.54
C THR A 672 29.15 -1.91 24.53
N PRO A 673 29.72 -2.57 25.56
CA PRO A 673 28.94 -3.28 26.57
C PRO A 673 28.29 -2.32 27.58
N VAL A 674 27.10 -2.68 28.08
CA VAL A 674 26.41 -2.01 29.19
C VAL A 674 26.19 -3.01 30.31
N THR A 675 27.10 -3.03 31.29
CA THR A 675 27.12 -4.05 32.37
C THR A 675 25.97 -3.93 33.37
N ASP A 676 25.36 -2.75 33.43
CA ASP A 676 24.09 -2.58 34.14
C ASP A 676 22.98 -3.18 33.28
N LEU A 677 22.45 -4.31 33.76
CA LEU A 677 21.43 -5.09 33.07
C LEU A 677 20.04 -4.47 33.20
N GLY A 678 19.90 -3.44 34.04
CA GLY A 678 18.68 -2.65 34.07
C GLY A 678 18.44 -1.87 32.79
N TRP A 679 19.48 -1.66 31.96
CA TRP A 679 19.33 -1.09 30.63
C TRP A 679 18.89 -2.18 29.65
N GLU A 680 17.79 -1.92 28.95
CA GLU A 680 17.22 -2.73 27.87
C GLU A 680 17.17 -1.89 26.59
N VAL A 681 17.18 -2.54 25.42
CA VAL A 681 17.09 -1.87 24.13
C VAL A 681 15.62 -1.75 23.75
N GLU A 682 15.20 -0.54 23.40
CA GLU A 682 13.80 -0.19 23.09
C GLU A 682 13.60 0.17 21.61
N GLY A 683 14.62 -0.07 20.80
CA GLY A 683 14.61 0.24 19.37
C GLY A 683 15.97 0.05 18.74
N PRO A 684 16.04 -0.40 17.48
CA PRO A 684 14.96 -0.47 16.49
C PRO A 684 14.12 -1.75 16.61
N SER A 685 12.81 -1.55 16.86
CA SER A 685 11.74 -2.52 17.14
C SER A 685 12.02 -3.58 18.22
N PRO A 686 11.47 -3.41 19.44
CA PRO A 686 11.02 -4.52 20.27
C PRO A 686 9.50 -4.37 20.40
N ASN A 687 8.74 -5.29 19.82
CA ASN A 687 7.34 -5.40 20.20
C ASN A 687 7.34 -6.16 21.54
N ASN A 688 7.27 -5.41 22.64
CA ASN A 688 7.11 -5.85 24.03
C ASN A 688 8.15 -6.85 24.60
N ASP A 689 9.07 -6.33 25.40
CA ASP A 689 9.62 -7.07 26.53
C ASP A 689 8.48 -7.31 27.54
N LEU A 690 7.88 -8.51 27.52
CA LEU A 690 7.06 -8.93 28.64
C LEU A 690 7.93 -8.95 29.91
N PRO A 691 7.50 -8.35 31.03
CA PRO A 691 8.18 -8.56 32.29
C PRO A 691 8.00 -10.02 32.69
N PHE A 692 9.04 -10.84 32.49
CA PHE A 692 9.09 -12.16 33.08
C PHE A 692 9.10 -12.02 34.62
N GLU A 693 7.95 -12.25 35.26
CA GLU A 693 7.85 -12.54 36.71
C GLU A 693 8.54 -13.87 37.10
#